data_AF-A0A421J377-F1
#
_entry.id   AF-A0A421J377-F1
#
_cell.length_a   1.000
_cell.length_b   1.000
_cell.length_c   1.000
_cell.angle_alpha   90.00
_cell.angle_beta   90.00
_cell.angle_gamma   90.00
#
_symmetry.space_group_name_H-M   'P 1'
#
loop_
_entity.id
_entity.type
_entity.pdbx_description
1 polymer ?
#
loop_
_entity_poly.entity_id
_entity_poly.type
_entity_poly.pdbx_seq_one_letter_code
_entity_poly.pdbx_strand_id
1 'polypeptide(L)'
;MADNTPKAIEELLKRLTAGEPLDEQQQKQMKDYKFWKTQPVPSLDEKIDSEGPIDSSKTPDDIPDSPLPLISEFEWSTIDITANSQLEELYQLLYEHYVEDKDSTFRFKYSHDFFKWALKPPGWKKVWHAGVRVKATGKLVAFISAVPVTLKLNKSGKLIPSVEINFLCIHKKLRAKRLAPVLIKEITRRVNKDDIWQALYTVGAVLPSPIATCRYTHRPLNWSKLYDVGFSHLPPKQTKASMVARYSLSNVTKTEGLRLMREDDVDQVHELLHEYQKRFDIVQVFTKEEAAHWFLGGESAADGQSPVIKTYVVEQDGKITDFFSYYLLPFTVLNDVNHDELGIAYLYYYATDSYKKEESVYKKRLQQLIGDALVTAKQFNVDVFNCLTSQDNPYFIKDLKFGSGDGYLNYYLFNYKVWPLHGGIDPTTKDVEDYKTSGVGVVGWVPRGFASEFPEKYELDDSEMERITAMAKLQLEEATENGDEENDSAEEVAPKQAKLGSQIDIDDDLKEYDLENYDEDEGEAEAATMFPGMDATIQDNGEDGTYLTLPTEEDMQEEKQESQIYPTDNLVLATRTEDDISYLDVYIYDDGAGAPEGATEEEEDKFDQDVAKGLVRESSLYVHHDLMLPAFPLCVEWINFKPDSSDKIGNFAAIGTFDPQIEVWNLDCIDKAFPDMILGEPDANSLAGIKKKNKKKKKSQHTTTHHTDAVLSLAHNQNQRSVLASTSADKTIKLWDLSHGTAVRSFHSIHSNKTVSSSQWHSQEASILLTGGYDGTCAVSDVRISDESKISRNYKVGPGEEVENVAWGATPEIFYGGTDSGNVYCFDIRVAEKPLWTLHAHDAGISSLSVNKNISGMLATSAMGEKVVKLWRSPTTESGPSMVLSRDFGLGNVLTSSFAPDMEVSGHLCVGGVSGALKVWDVLSNRTVRGSFRDELKDLRTRAREAAKEQGRASRIARKYTGDVKEETIMTVDAGGLDDESDSEEEVDEEE
;
A
#
# COMPACT_ATOMS: atom_id res chain seq x y z
N MET A 1 20.12 11.79 -41.73
CA MET A 1 19.07 12.27 -40.81
C MET A 1 19.38 11.67 -39.45
N ALA A 2 20.05 12.43 -38.62
CA ALA A 2 20.52 12.08 -37.29
C ALA A 2 20.26 13.33 -36.46
N ASP A 3 19.30 13.30 -35.52
CA ASP A 3 19.25 14.24 -34.39
C ASP A 3 18.16 14.02 -33.30
N ASN A 4 17.56 12.82 -33.13
CA ASN A 4 16.52 12.64 -32.09
C ASN A 4 16.79 11.56 -31.01
N THR A 5 17.97 10.94 -30.98
CA THR A 5 18.29 9.85 -30.03
C THR A 5 18.63 10.25 -28.58
N PRO A 6 19.12 11.45 -28.23
CA PRO A 6 19.50 11.75 -26.83
C PRO A 6 18.30 11.95 -25.89
N LYS A 7 17.22 12.57 -26.38
CA LYS A 7 16.04 12.92 -25.55
C LYS A 7 15.21 11.69 -25.15
N ALA A 8 15.07 10.73 -26.07
CA ALA A 8 14.29 9.51 -25.83
C ALA A 8 14.87 8.64 -24.71
N ILE A 9 16.20 8.57 -24.56
CA ILE A 9 16.86 7.77 -23.51
C ILE A 9 16.78 8.45 -22.14
N GLU A 10 16.86 9.78 -22.11
CA GLU A 10 16.75 10.57 -20.88
C GLU A 10 15.30 10.58 -20.35
N GLU A 11 14.32 10.55 -21.25
CA GLU A 11 12.90 10.38 -20.95
C GLU A 11 12.56 8.92 -20.55
N LEU A 12 13.23 7.93 -21.16
CA LEU A 12 13.20 6.52 -20.73
C LEU A 12 13.73 6.34 -19.30
N LEU A 13 14.87 6.99 -18.99
CA LEU A 13 15.50 6.93 -17.68
C LEU A 13 14.66 7.65 -16.61
N LYS A 14 13.94 8.73 -16.99
CA LYS A 14 12.93 9.39 -16.14
C LYS A 14 11.71 8.48 -15.90
N ARG A 15 11.24 7.75 -16.90
CA ARG A 15 10.10 6.80 -16.79
C ARG A 15 10.46 5.52 -16.02
N LEU A 16 11.70 5.02 -16.16
CA LEU A 16 12.27 3.95 -15.33
C LEU A 16 12.43 4.36 -13.85
N THR A 17 12.79 5.63 -13.60
CA THR A 17 12.74 6.18 -12.22
C THR A 17 11.32 6.45 -11.75
N ALA A 18 10.31 6.48 -12.63
CA ALA A 18 8.89 6.62 -12.31
C ALA A 18 8.11 5.28 -12.25
N GLY A 19 8.67 4.16 -12.72
CA GLY A 19 8.07 2.83 -12.55
C GLY A 19 7.06 2.38 -13.62
N GLU A 20 7.03 2.99 -14.81
CA GLU A 20 6.23 2.44 -15.92
C GLU A 20 6.80 1.08 -16.39
N PRO A 21 5.97 0.06 -16.68
CA PRO A 21 6.42 -1.20 -17.28
C PRO A 21 7.04 -0.95 -18.66
N LEU A 22 8.12 -1.68 -18.97
CA LEU A 22 8.90 -1.51 -20.20
C LEU A 22 8.21 -2.18 -21.40
N ASP A 23 7.96 -1.41 -22.47
CA ASP A 23 7.54 -1.95 -23.77
C ASP A 23 8.60 -2.88 -24.41
N GLU A 24 8.16 -3.82 -25.26
CA GLU A 24 9.04 -4.80 -25.95
C GLU A 24 10.17 -4.18 -26.79
N GLN A 25 9.95 -2.98 -27.36
CA GLN A 25 11.01 -2.25 -28.08
C GLN A 25 12.12 -1.72 -27.16
N GLN A 26 11.80 -1.47 -25.88
CA GLN A 26 12.73 -0.93 -24.88
C GLN A 26 13.53 -2.04 -24.20
N GLN A 27 12.93 -3.22 -23.98
CA GLN A 27 13.66 -4.44 -23.63
C GLN A 27 14.73 -4.79 -24.69
N LYS A 28 14.45 -4.52 -25.97
CA LYS A 28 15.43 -4.60 -27.06
C LYS A 28 16.57 -3.58 -26.95
N GLN A 29 16.34 -2.36 -26.43
CA GLN A 29 17.42 -1.38 -26.15
C GLN A 29 18.24 -1.76 -24.91
N MET A 30 17.65 -2.37 -23.89
CA MET A 30 18.41 -2.82 -22.70
C MET A 30 19.31 -4.04 -22.97
N LYS A 31 19.06 -4.78 -24.06
CA LYS A 31 20.05 -5.68 -24.66
C LYS A 31 21.33 -4.95 -25.14
N ASP A 32 21.47 -3.62 -25.02
CA ASP A 32 22.66 -2.85 -25.41
C ASP A 32 23.71 -2.53 -24.31
N TYR A 33 23.58 -2.98 -23.04
CA TYR A 33 24.65 -2.82 -22.03
C TYR A 33 25.87 -3.73 -22.30
N LYS A 34 26.64 -3.41 -23.35
CA LYS A 34 27.76 -4.21 -23.88
C LYS A 34 28.86 -4.51 -22.85
N PHE A 35 29.04 -3.66 -21.84
CA PHE A 35 30.03 -3.89 -20.77
C PHE A 35 29.49 -4.83 -19.69
N TRP A 36 28.35 -4.48 -19.07
CA TRP A 36 27.80 -5.24 -17.93
C TRP A 36 27.41 -6.67 -18.29
N LYS A 37 27.02 -6.93 -19.55
CA LYS A 37 26.84 -8.30 -20.08
C LYS A 37 28.07 -9.21 -19.98
N THR A 38 29.26 -8.63 -19.91
CA THR A 38 30.52 -9.37 -19.79
C THR A 38 31.00 -9.51 -18.34
N GLN A 39 30.27 -8.92 -17.39
CA GLN A 39 30.64 -8.92 -15.98
C GLN A 39 29.86 -10.01 -15.23
N PRO A 40 30.42 -10.55 -14.14
CA PRO A 40 29.74 -11.53 -13.30
C PRO A 40 28.69 -10.82 -12.42
N VAL A 41 27.58 -10.43 -13.03
CA VAL A 41 26.40 -9.87 -12.35
C VAL A 41 25.16 -10.59 -12.89
N PRO A 42 24.10 -10.79 -12.07
CA PRO A 42 22.86 -11.38 -12.55
C PRO A 42 22.26 -10.55 -13.70
N SER A 43 21.51 -11.21 -14.59
CA SER A 43 20.67 -10.49 -15.56
C SER A 43 19.40 -9.96 -14.90
N LEU A 44 18.75 -8.92 -15.45
CA LEU A 44 17.55 -8.31 -14.87
C LEU A 44 16.39 -9.31 -14.75
N ASP A 45 16.25 -10.20 -15.73
CA ASP A 45 15.17 -11.19 -15.81
C ASP A 45 15.58 -12.56 -15.23
N GLU A 46 16.78 -12.67 -14.66
CA GLU A 46 17.30 -13.93 -14.13
C GLU A 46 16.64 -14.24 -12.79
N LYS A 47 15.71 -15.20 -12.76
CA LYS A 47 15.23 -15.79 -11.51
C LYS A 47 16.42 -16.46 -10.81
N ILE A 48 16.65 -16.07 -9.57
CA ILE A 48 17.75 -16.59 -8.76
C ILE A 48 17.23 -17.85 -8.08
N ASP A 49 17.80 -19.03 -8.35
CA ASP A 49 17.39 -20.27 -7.67
C ASP A 49 18.23 -20.55 -6.41
N SER A 50 19.46 -20.01 -6.36
CA SER A 50 20.39 -20.22 -5.24
C SER A 50 21.36 -19.05 -5.05
N GLU A 51 21.74 -18.81 -3.80
CA GLU A 51 22.73 -17.78 -3.45
C GLU A 51 24.17 -18.28 -3.58
N GLY A 52 25.03 -17.50 -4.22
CA GLY A 52 26.46 -17.80 -4.28
C GLY A 52 27.25 -17.02 -5.33
N PRO A 53 28.57 -17.25 -5.43
CA PRO A 53 29.41 -16.66 -6.44
C PRO A 53 28.97 -17.03 -7.86
N ILE A 54 29.15 -16.10 -8.81
CA ILE A 54 28.75 -16.28 -10.21
C ILE A 54 29.87 -16.95 -11.01
N ASP A 55 31.08 -16.42 -10.88
CA ASP A 55 32.27 -17.02 -11.48
C ASP A 55 32.70 -18.28 -10.72
N SER A 56 33.23 -19.25 -11.46
CA SER A 56 33.96 -20.38 -10.88
C SER A 56 35.13 -19.90 -10.03
N SER A 57 35.47 -20.63 -8.97
CA SER A 57 36.62 -20.33 -8.10
C SER A 57 37.90 -20.12 -8.93
N LYS A 58 38.51 -18.95 -8.78
CA LYS A 58 39.80 -18.56 -9.37
C LYS A 58 40.81 -18.36 -8.24
N THR A 59 42.08 -18.25 -8.61
CA THR A 59 43.18 -17.94 -7.69
C THR A 59 43.89 -16.65 -8.12
N PRO A 60 44.60 -15.96 -7.21
CA PRO A 60 45.39 -14.77 -7.56
C PRO A 60 46.43 -14.98 -8.68
N ASP A 61 46.87 -16.23 -8.88
CA ASP A 61 47.81 -16.62 -9.94
C ASP A 61 47.17 -16.61 -11.34
N ASP A 62 45.84 -16.76 -11.42
CA ASP A 62 45.08 -16.69 -12.67
C ASP A 62 44.92 -15.26 -13.20
N ILE A 63 45.24 -14.26 -12.37
CA ILE A 63 45.09 -12.84 -12.70
C ILE A 63 46.42 -12.28 -13.24
N PRO A 64 46.43 -11.50 -14.33
CA PRO A 64 47.67 -10.87 -14.81
C PRO A 64 48.25 -9.85 -13.82
N ASP A 65 49.57 -9.82 -13.67
CA ASP A 65 50.27 -8.80 -12.87
C ASP A 65 50.33 -7.44 -13.57
N SER A 66 50.35 -7.44 -14.90
CA SER A 66 50.40 -6.22 -15.70
C SER A 66 49.06 -5.47 -15.65
N PRO A 67 49.08 -4.12 -15.49
CA PRO A 67 47.89 -3.30 -15.60
C PRO A 67 47.25 -3.40 -16.99
N LEU A 68 45.95 -3.14 -17.06
CA LEU A 68 45.24 -3.11 -18.33
C LEU A 68 45.78 -2.02 -19.27
N PRO A 69 45.80 -2.26 -20.59
CA PRO A 69 46.29 -1.28 -21.55
C PRO A 69 45.39 -0.04 -21.58
N LEU A 70 46.00 1.13 -21.45
CA LEU A 70 45.37 2.44 -21.67
C LEU A 70 45.78 2.99 -23.03
N ILE A 71 45.01 3.97 -23.53
CA ILE A 71 45.42 4.76 -24.71
C ILE A 71 46.77 5.41 -24.39
N SER A 72 47.65 5.50 -25.38
CA SER A 72 49.06 5.90 -25.23
C SER A 72 49.28 7.21 -24.47
N GLU A 73 48.31 8.13 -24.50
CA GLU A 73 48.32 9.44 -23.84
C GLU A 73 48.04 9.39 -22.33
N PHE A 74 47.49 8.29 -21.83
CA PHE A 74 47.16 8.10 -20.41
C PHE A 74 48.08 7.09 -19.74
N GLU A 75 48.18 7.20 -18.41
CA GLU A 75 48.88 6.23 -17.57
C GLU A 75 48.13 5.99 -16.25
N TRP A 76 48.32 4.78 -15.72
CA TRP A 76 47.83 4.43 -14.40
C TRP A 76 48.64 5.12 -13.31
N SER A 77 47.96 5.62 -12.29
CA SER A 77 48.56 6.19 -11.10
C SER A 77 47.87 5.59 -9.87
N THR A 78 48.62 5.37 -8.81
CA THR A 78 48.06 4.98 -7.51
C THR A 78 48.08 6.21 -6.62
N ILE A 79 46.91 6.62 -6.13
CA ILE A 79 46.75 7.85 -5.34
C ILE A 79 47.05 7.56 -3.87
N ASP A 80 48.09 8.20 -3.36
CA ASP A 80 48.48 8.13 -1.96
C ASP A 80 47.78 9.21 -1.15
N ILE A 81 46.70 8.82 -0.49
CA ILE A 81 45.91 9.68 0.40
C ILE A 81 46.66 10.12 1.67
N THR A 82 47.83 9.54 1.98
CA THR A 82 48.69 10.04 3.06
C THR A 82 49.51 11.27 2.64
N ALA A 83 49.63 11.53 1.34
CA ALA A 83 50.31 12.70 0.82
C ALA A 83 49.30 13.83 0.55
N ASN A 84 49.43 14.93 1.30
CA ASN A 84 48.50 16.06 1.20
C ASN A 84 48.37 16.64 -0.23
N SER A 85 49.44 16.60 -1.03
CA SER A 85 49.37 17.09 -2.43
C SER A 85 48.50 16.22 -3.32
N GLN A 86 48.58 14.89 -3.20
CA GLN A 86 47.76 13.98 -4.00
C GLN A 86 46.31 13.92 -3.48
N LEU A 87 46.12 14.12 -2.18
CA LEU A 87 44.79 14.27 -1.58
C LEU A 87 44.09 15.53 -2.08
N GLU A 88 44.80 16.65 -2.19
CA GLU A 88 44.29 17.90 -2.77
C GLU A 88 43.93 17.72 -4.26
N GLU A 89 44.75 17.02 -5.04
CA GLU A 89 44.42 16.69 -6.43
C GLU A 89 43.15 15.84 -6.56
N LEU A 90 42.97 14.87 -5.66
CA LEU A 90 41.77 14.04 -5.59
C LEU A 90 40.55 14.88 -5.21
N TYR A 91 40.69 15.76 -4.21
CA TYR A 91 39.68 16.71 -3.80
C TYR A 91 39.24 17.57 -4.99
N GLN A 92 40.17 18.18 -5.71
CA GLN A 92 39.87 19.01 -6.89
C GLN A 92 39.14 18.23 -7.98
N LEU A 93 39.59 17.00 -8.28
CA LEU A 93 38.93 16.16 -9.29
C LEU A 93 37.46 15.89 -8.92
N LEU A 94 37.20 15.48 -7.67
CA LEU A 94 35.86 15.15 -7.21
C LEU A 94 35.00 16.42 -7.10
N TYR A 95 35.55 17.50 -6.55
CA TYR A 95 34.85 18.76 -6.41
C TYR A 95 34.39 19.34 -7.77
N GLU A 96 35.22 19.24 -8.82
CA GLU A 96 34.88 19.79 -10.14
C GLU A 96 34.03 18.84 -11.01
N HIS A 97 34.12 17.53 -10.78
CA HIS A 97 33.64 16.53 -11.74
C HIS A 97 32.86 15.35 -11.16
N TYR A 98 32.60 15.32 -9.85
CA TYR A 98 31.77 14.28 -9.24
C TYR A 98 30.27 14.57 -9.44
N VAL A 99 29.43 13.83 -8.71
CA VAL A 99 27.97 13.89 -8.80
C VAL A 99 27.48 15.33 -8.62
N GLU A 100 26.70 15.79 -9.58
CA GLU A 100 25.97 17.06 -9.53
C GLU A 100 24.48 16.74 -9.48
N ASP A 101 23.70 17.61 -8.84
CA ASP A 101 22.25 17.55 -8.94
C ASP A 101 21.81 17.80 -10.39
N LYS A 102 20.60 17.35 -10.77
CA LYS A 102 20.03 17.45 -12.11
C LYS A 102 20.10 18.88 -12.67
N ASP A 103 19.97 19.87 -11.79
CA ASP A 103 19.99 21.29 -12.15
C ASP A 103 21.37 21.96 -11.99
N SER A 104 22.41 21.20 -11.61
CA SER A 104 23.79 21.69 -11.38
C SER A 104 23.90 22.85 -10.37
N THR A 105 22.94 22.95 -9.45
CA THR A 105 22.85 23.97 -8.39
C THR A 105 23.73 23.65 -7.18
N PHE A 106 23.91 22.35 -6.87
CA PHE A 106 24.65 21.90 -5.71
C PHE A 106 25.81 20.97 -6.08
N ARG A 107 26.92 21.08 -5.33
CA ARG A 107 28.09 20.17 -5.44
C ARG A 107 28.49 19.63 -4.08
N PHE A 108 28.79 18.33 -4.02
CA PHE A 108 29.36 17.70 -2.83
C PHE A 108 30.72 18.32 -2.48
N LYS A 109 30.87 18.77 -1.23
CA LYS A 109 32.12 19.31 -0.69
C LYS A 109 32.77 18.29 0.24
N TYR A 110 33.35 17.25 -0.33
CA TYR A 110 34.14 16.27 0.43
C TYR A 110 35.35 16.95 1.07
N SER A 111 35.48 16.90 2.39
CA SER A 111 36.66 17.43 3.06
C SER A 111 37.85 16.44 2.99
N HIS A 112 39.06 16.94 3.21
CA HIS A 112 40.24 16.08 3.35
C HIS A 112 40.08 15.06 4.49
N ASP A 113 39.45 15.48 5.58
CA ASP A 113 39.18 14.59 6.73
C ASP A 113 38.12 13.54 6.38
N PHE A 114 37.14 13.87 5.52
CA PHE A 114 36.19 12.90 5.00
C PHE A 114 36.90 11.80 4.20
N PHE A 115 37.83 12.16 3.32
CA PHE A 115 38.59 11.17 2.57
C PHE A 115 39.49 10.31 3.46
N LYS A 116 40.12 10.89 4.49
CA LYS A 116 40.90 10.10 5.45
C LYS A 116 40.02 9.12 6.22
N TRP A 117 38.82 9.53 6.61
CA TRP A 117 37.86 8.66 7.28
C TRP A 117 37.34 7.56 6.34
N ALA A 118 36.84 7.91 5.15
CA ALA A 118 36.21 6.96 4.23
C ALA A 118 37.20 6.03 3.49
N LEU A 119 38.42 6.51 3.16
CA LEU A 119 39.38 5.78 2.34
C LEU A 119 40.49 5.07 3.13
N LYS A 120 40.52 5.24 4.47
CA LYS A 120 41.47 4.56 5.37
C LYS A 120 40.82 3.69 6.47
N PRO A 121 39.77 2.89 6.20
CA PRO A 121 39.33 1.91 7.18
C PRO A 121 40.43 0.86 7.43
N PRO A 122 40.46 0.19 8.59
CA PRO A 122 41.41 -0.90 8.86
C PRO A 122 41.48 -1.91 7.71
N GLY A 123 42.69 -2.25 7.27
CA GLY A 123 42.90 -3.14 6.12
C GLY A 123 42.93 -2.45 4.74
N TRP A 124 42.73 -1.13 4.65
CA TRP A 124 42.84 -0.40 3.39
C TRP A 124 44.22 -0.57 2.73
N LYS A 125 44.24 -0.57 1.39
CA LYS A 125 45.48 -0.69 0.62
C LYS A 125 45.62 0.46 -0.36
N LYS A 126 46.82 1.06 -0.41
CA LYS A 126 47.13 2.14 -1.36
C LYS A 126 46.83 1.73 -2.81
N VAL A 127 47.15 0.49 -3.18
CA VAL A 127 46.94 -0.03 -4.54
C VAL A 127 45.49 -0.02 -4.99
N TRP A 128 44.52 -0.01 -4.07
CA TRP A 128 43.09 0.02 -4.39
C TRP A 128 42.58 1.44 -4.70
N HIS A 129 43.41 2.47 -4.54
CA HIS A 129 43.11 3.84 -4.94
C HIS A 129 43.64 4.09 -6.34
N ALA A 130 42.89 3.66 -7.35
CA ALA A 130 43.29 3.69 -8.75
C ALA A 130 42.91 5.02 -9.43
N GLY A 131 43.92 5.72 -9.94
CA GLY A 131 43.77 6.96 -10.70
C GLY A 131 44.32 6.83 -12.13
N VAL A 132 43.84 7.70 -13.03
CA VAL A 132 44.36 7.84 -14.40
C VAL A 132 44.89 9.25 -14.60
N ARG A 133 46.11 9.36 -15.10
CA ARG A 133 46.77 10.63 -15.40
C ARG A 133 47.04 10.79 -16.89
N VAL A 134 47.08 12.03 -17.35
CA VAL A 134 47.54 12.38 -18.70
C VAL A 134 49.07 12.46 -18.68
N LYS A 135 49.77 11.65 -19.49
CA LYS A 135 51.25 11.60 -19.50
C LYS A 135 51.90 12.95 -19.79
N ALA A 136 51.30 13.75 -20.68
CA ALA A 136 51.85 15.04 -21.09
C ALA A 136 51.79 16.11 -19.99
N THR A 137 50.80 16.06 -19.10
CA THR A 137 50.53 17.13 -18.11
C THR A 137 50.63 16.67 -16.66
N GLY A 138 50.63 15.36 -16.41
CA GLY A 138 50.52 14.78 -15.06
C GLY A 138 49.14 14.96 -14.40
N LYS A 139 48.18 15.64 -15.05
CA LYS A 139 46.86 15.94 -14.46
C LYS A 139 46.07 14.66 -14.23
N LEU A 140 45.50 14.53 -13.03
CA LEU A 140 44.56 13.47 -12.67
C LEU A 140 43.22 13.70 -13.39
N VAL A 141 42.72 12.69 -14.09
CA VAL A 141 41.51 12.79 -14.93
C VAL A 141 40.44 11.75 -14.62
N ALA A 142 40.78 10.70 -13.88
CA ALA A 142 39.79 9.76 -13.37
C ALA A 142 40.28 9.08 -12.09
N PHE A 143 39.34 8.60 -11.28
CA PHE A 143 39.60 7.95 -10.00
C PHE A 143 38.52 6.90 -9.70
N ILE A 144 38.91 5.81 -9.03
CA ILE A 144 38.03 4.80 -8.43
C ILE A 144 38.72 4.24 -7.18
N SER A 145 37.95 3.96 -6.13
CA SER A 145 38.46 3.42 -4.87
C SER A 145 37.77 2.12 -4.48
N ALA A 146 38.51 1.26 -3.78
CA ALA A 146 37.98 0.11 -3.07
C ALA A 146 38.48 0.09 -1.63
N VAL A 147 37.62 -0.28 -0.69
CA VAL A 147 37.96 -0.51 0.73
C VAL A 147 37.49 -1.89 1.18
N PRO A 148 38.19 -2.57 2.10
CA PRO A 148 37.80 -3.93 2.49
C PRO A 148 36.51 -3.91 3.33
N VAL A 149 35.65 -4.89 3.11
CA VAL A 149 34.43 -5.09 3.90
C VAL A 149 34.08 -6.56 3.97
N THR A 150 33.63 -7.04 5.14
CA THR A 150 33.07 -8.39 5.24
C THR A 150 31.56 -8.29 5.32
N LEU A 151 30.87 -8.85 4.33
CA LEU A 151 29.40 -8.90 4.33
C LEU A 151 28.93 -10.24 4.93
N LYS A 152 27.77 -10.22 5.57
CA LYS A 152 27.11 -11.42 6.07
C LYS A 152 25.66 -11.43 5.60
N LEU A 153 25.25 -12.56 5.03
CA LEU A 153 23.85 -12.87 4.78
C LEU A 153 23.30 -13.57 6.04
N ASN A 154 22.41 -12.91 6.78
CA ASN A 154 21.96 -13.45 8.08
C ASN A 154 21.03 -14.65 7.92
N LYS A 155 20.18 -14.70 6.88
CA LYS A 155 19.31 -15.84 6.57
C LYS A 155 20.10 -17.11 6.26
N SER A 156 21.15 -17.02 5.42
CA SER A 156 21.97 -18.17 5.02
C SER A 156 23.23 -18.37 5.87
N GLY A 157 23.55 -17.42 6.76
CA GLY A 157 24.75 -17.45 7.62
C GLY A 157 26.08 -17.30 6.87
N LYS A 158 26.07 -17.06 5.55
CA LYS A 158 27.27 -16.99 4.71
C LYS A 158 28.03 -15.69 4.95
N LEU A 159 29.34 -15.81 5.15
CA LEU A 159 30.28 -14.68 5.18
C LEU A 159 30.88 -14.49 3.79
N ILE A 160 30.87 -13.25 3.30
CA ILE A 160 31.33 -12.87 1.98
C ILE A 160 32.45 -11.82 2.15
N PRO A 161 33.72 -12.24 2.13
CA PRO A 161 34.84 -11.31 2.04
C PRO A 161 34.73 -10.50 0.76
N SER A 162 34.59 -9.18 0.89
CA SER A 162 34.26 -8.29 -0.22
C SER A 162 35.08 -7.00 -0.14
N VAL A 163 34.94 -6.15 -1.16
CA VAL A 163 35.33 -4.75 -1.09
C VAL A 163 34.13 -3.84 -1.33
N GLU A 164 34.09 -2.68 -0.71
CA GLU A 164 33.15 -1.62 -1.07
C GLU A 164 33.79 -0.73 -2.13
N ILE A 165 33.13 -0.57 -3.28
CA ILE A 165 33.59 0.33 -4.35
C ILE A 165 32.86 1.66 -4.22
N ASN A 166 33.64 2.75 -4.18
CA ASN A 166 33.10 4.10 -4.08
C ASN A 166 33.99 5.11 -4.83
N PHE A 167 33.53 6.35 -4.95
CA PHE A 167 34.24 7.50 -5.56
C PHE A 167 34.66 7.30 -7.02
N LEU A 168 33.88 6.56 -7.82
CA LEU A 168 34.10 6.50 -9.26
C LEU A 168 33.86 7.89 -9.89
N CYS A 169 34.93 8.55 -10.31
CA CYS A 169 34.89 9.87 -10.91
C CYS A 169 35.66 9.89 -12.23
N ILE A 170 35.08 10.50 -13.27
CA ILE A 170 35.75 10.77 -14.54
C ILE A 170 35.53 12.24 -14.89
N HIS A 171 36.62 12.90 -15.24
CA HIS A 171 36.61 14.28 -15.73
C HIS A 171 35.58 14.45 -16.84
N LYS A 172 34.71 15.47 -16.74
CA LYS A 172 33.51 15.64 -17.60
C LYS A 172 33.78 15.47 -19.10
N LYS A 173 34.88 16.07 -19.60
CA LYS A 173 35.35 15.98 -21.00
C LYS A 173 35.63 14.55 -21.51
N LEU A 174 35.83 13.58 -20.63
CA LEU A 174 36.21 12.20 -20.96
C LEU A 174 35.09 11.16 -20.72
N ARG A 175 33.92 11.57 -20.21
CA ARG A 175 32.83 10.64 -19.85
C ARG A 175 32.33 9.80 -21.03
N ALA A 176 32.29 10.34 -22.25
CA ALA A 176 31.85 9.64 -23.46
C ALA A 176 32.88 8.65 -24.06
N LYS A 177 34.08 8.51 -23.47
CA LYS A 177 35.20 7.72 -24.03
C LYS A 177 35.29 6.29 -23.50
N ARG A 178 34.26 5.78 -22.83
CA ARG A 178 34.22 4.41 -22.24
C ARG A 178 35.39 4.11 -21.29
N LEU A 179 35.86 5.11 -20.54
CA LEU A 179 36.95 4.95 -19.58
C LEU A 179 36.47 4.25 -18.28
N ALA A 180 35.21 4.39 -17.88
CA ALA A 180 34.62 3.74 -16.70
C ALA A 180 34.77 2.20 -16.72
N PRO A 181 34.40 1.49 -17.81
CA PRO A 181 34.67 0.06 -17.96
C PRO A 181 36.12 -0.36 -17.70
N VAL A 182 37.08 0.46 -18.14
CA VAL A 182 38.51 0.17 -17.99
C VAL A 182 38.96 0.35 -16.53
N LEU A 183 38.43 1.39 -15.85
CA LEU A 183 38.63 1.60 -14.41
C LEU A 183 38.07 0.45 -13.58
N ILE A 184 36.85 0.02 -13.87
CA ILE A 184 36.19 -1.09 -13.18
C ILE A 184 37.02 -2.38 -13.35
N LYS A 185 37.40 -2.72 -14.58
CA LYS A 185 38.23 -3.92 -14.81
C LYS A 185 39.61 -3.85 -14.14
N GLU A 186 40.23 -2.68 -14.08
CA GLU A 186 41.52 -2.53 -13.40
C GLU A 186 41.39 -2.64 -11.88
N ILE A 187 40.37 -2.04 -11.27
CA ILE A 187 40.16 -2.20 -9.81
C ILE A 187 39.82 -3.66 -9.48
N THR A 188 38.97 -4.32 -10.28
CA THR A 188 38.69 -5.77 -10.12
C THR A 188 39.97 -6.59 -10.22
N ARG A 189 40.87 -6.31 -11.18
CA ARG A 189 42.16 -7.00 -11.28
C ARG A 189 43.01 -6.81 -10.02
N ARG A 190 43.07 -5.59 -9.48
CA ARG A 190 43.86 -5.28 -8.26
C ARG A 190 43.29 -5.96 -7.01
N VAL A 191 41.97 -6.03 -6.90
CA VAL A 191 41.27 -6.66 -5.77
C VAL A 191 41.38 -8.20 -5.84
N ASN A 192 41.17 -8.79 -7.03
CA ASN A 192 41.32 -10.24 -7.23
C ASN A 192 42.77 -10.73 -6.97
N LYS A 193 43.77 -9.86 -7.19
CA LYS A 193 45.17 -10.17 -6.84
C LYS A 193 45.41 -10.31 -5.33
N ASP A 194 44.53 -9.74 -4.53
CA ASP A 194 44.53 -9.85 -3.08
C ASP A 194 43.55 -10.93 -2.58
N ASP A 195 43.10 -11.83 -3.47
CA ASP A 195 42.20 -12.95 -3.18
C ASP A 195 40.80 -12.56 -2.69
N ILE A 196 40.31 -11.39 -3.10
CA ILE A 196 38.94 -10.94 -2.87
C ILE A 196 38.21 -10.92 -4.22
N TRP A 197 37.02 -11.53 -4.28
CA TRP A 197 36.34 -11.79 -5.55
C TRP A 197 34.97 -11.12 -5.66
N GLN A 198 34.45 -10.57 -4.56
CA GLN A 198 33.15 -9.91 -4.48
C GLN A 198 33.29 -8.43 -4.14
N ALA A 199 32.29 -7.64 -4.52
CA ALA A 199 32.24 -6.24 -4.15
C ALA A 199 30.81 -5.74 -3.93
N LEU A 200 30.62 -4.84 -2.96
CA LEU A 200 29.41 -4.03 -2.79
C LEU A 200 29.60 -2.69 -3.46
N TYR A 201 28.61 -2.24 -4.21
CA TYR A 201 28.60 -0.90 -4.77
C TYR A 201 27.18 -0.35 -4.86
N THR A 202 27.05 0.97 -4.77
CA THR A 202 25.76 1.65 -4.83
C THR A 202 25.77 2.72 -5.91
N VAL A 203 24.66 2.86 -6.62
CA VAL A 203 24.52 3.82 -7.73
C VAL A 203 23.08 4.33 -7.76
N GLY A 204 22.89 5.64 -7.97
CA GLY A 204 21.55 6.21 -8.14
C GLY A 204 20.91 5.88 -9.49
N ALA A 205 21.72 5.65 -10.53
CA ALA A 205 21.27 5.10 -11.80
C ALA A 205 21.05 3.58 -11.72
N VAL A 206 20.08 3.09 -12.49
CA VAL A 206 19.75 1.66 -12.55
C VAL A 206 20.75 0.91 -13.45
N LEU A 207 21.36 -0.13 -12.90
CA LEU A 207 22.22 -1.11 -13.56
C LEU A 207 21.61 -2.53 -13.41
N PRO A 208 21.94 -3.50 -14.27
CA PRO A 208 21.56 -4.91 -14.08
C PRO A 208 22.44 -5.59 -13.00
N SER A 209 21.93 -6.24 -11.95
CA SER A 209 20.57 -6.24 -11.39
C SER A 209 20.63 -5.75 -9.94
N PRO A 210 19.79 -4.78 -9.53
CA PRO A 210 19.83 -4.25 -8.18
C PRO A 210 19.34 -5.31 -7.19
N ILE A 211 20.04 -5.45 -6.07
CA ILE A 211 19.62 -6.36 -4.99
C ILE A 211 18.60 -5.69 -4.07
N ALA A 212 18.65 -4.37 -3.94
CA ALA A 212 17.73 -3.55 -3.16
C ALA A 212 17.72 -2.12 -3.70
N THR A 213 16.58 -1.45 -3.57
CA THR A 213 16.42 -0.04 -3.93
C THR A 213 15.88 0.72 -2.74
N CYS A 214 16.59 1.74 -2.28
CA CYS A 214 16.15 2.62 -1.20
C CYS A 214 15.91 4.04 -1.73
N ARG A 215 15.03 4.80 -1.08
CA ARG A 215 14.77 6.21 -1.41
C ARG A 215 15.44 7.13 -0.40
N TYR A 216 15.99 8.25 -0.87
CA TYR A 216 16.46 9.32 0.01
C TYR A 216 15.28 10.10 0.56
N THR A 217 15.35 10.44 1.84
CA THR A 217 14.39 11.31 2.51
C THR A 217 15.12 12.44 3.22
N HIS A 218 14.47 13.60 3.33
CA HIS A 218 15.07 14.85 3.77
C HIS A 218 14.26 15.45 4.91
N ARG A 219 14.90 15.72 6.04
CA ARG A 219 14.32 16.45 7.17
C ARG A 219 14.90 17.87 7.26
N PRO A 220 14.10 18.91 6.96
CA PRO A 220 14.55 20.30 7.00
C PRO A 220 14.85 20.80 8.43
N LEU A 221 16.11 21.05 8.80
CA LEU A 221 16.45 21.68 10.09
C LEU A 221 16.40 23.22 10.01
N ASN A 222 16.79 23.77 8.86
CA ASN A 222 16.77 25.19 8.54
C ASN A 222 15.98 25.43 7.24
N TRP A 223 14.66 25.29 7.33
CA TRP A 223 13.78 25.36 6.16
C TRP A 223 13.86 26.70 5.42
N SER A 224 14.07 27.82 6.12
CA SER A 224 14.23 29.14 5.47
C SER A 224 15.41 29.14 4.49
N LYS A 225 16.59 28.67 4.95
CA LYS A 225 17.78 28.63 4.12
C LYS A 225 17.61 27.66 2.95
N LEU A 226 16.99 26.50 3.19
CA LEU A 226 16.72 25.51 2.13
C LEU A 226 15.81 26.06 1.03
N TYR A 227 14.81 26.85 1.41
CA TYR A 227 13.97 27.56 0.45
C TYR A 227 14.74 28.64 -0.31
N ASP A 228 15.54 29.44 0.40
CA ASP A 228 16.29 30.56 -0.19
C ASP A 228 17.32 30.07 -1.24
N VAL A 229 17.96 28.91 -1.02
CA VAL A 229 18.91 28.29 -1.98
C VAL A 229 18.24 27.40 -3.03
N GLY A 230 16.91 27.28 -3.03
CA GLY A 230 16.16 26.47 -3.99
C GLY A 230 16.24 24.95 -3.76
N PHE A 231 16.68 24.49 -2.59
CA PHE A 231 16.69 23.06 -2.22
C PHE A 231 15.28 22.54 -1.86
N SER A 232 14.41 23.40 -1.33
CA SER A 232 13.03 23.04 -0.98
C SER A 232 12.04 24.04 -1.56
N HIS A 233 10.93 23.55 -2.09
CA HIS A 233 9.85 24.38 -2.61
C HIS A 233 8.82 24.72 -1.53
N LEU A 234 8.13 25.85 -1.68
CA LEU A 234 7.00 26.23 -0.84
C LEU A 234 5.73 25.53 -1.37
N PRO A 235 5.09 24.64 -0.60
CA PRO A 235 3.86 23.99 -1.03
C PRO A 235 2.73 25.01 -1.28
N PRO A 236 1.79 24.73 -2.21
CA PRO A 236 0.62 25.57 -2.41
C PRO A 236 -0.14 25.79 -1.10
N LYS A 237 -0.68 27.00 -0.90
CA LYS A 237 -1.43 27.41 0.32
C LYS A 237 -0.62 27.48 1.63
N GLN A 238 0.72 27.34 1.61
CA GLN A 238 1.57 27.50 2.80
C GLN A 238 2.38 28.79 2.76
N THR A 239 2.75 29.33 3.91
CA THR A 239 3.63 30.51 4.02
C THR A 239 5.03 30.12 4.51
N LYS A 240 6.04 30.97 4.22
CA LYS A 240 7.42 30.79 4.72
C LYS A 240 7.43 30.60 6.25
N ALA A 241 6.63 31.40 6.96
CA ALA A 241 6.50 31.34 8.42
C ALA A 241 5.86 30.03 8.91
N SER A 242 4.80 29.56 8.24
CA SER A 242 4.14 28.29 8.57
C SER A 242 5.11 27.10 8.44
N MET A 243 5.91 27.07 7.37
CA MET A 243 6.87 25.98 7.15
C MET A 243 8.01 26.00 8.17
N VAL A 244 8.51 27.18 8.55
CA VAL A 244 9.49 27.33 9.64
C VAL A 244 8.89 26.84 10.97
N ALA A 245 7.63 27.16 11.26
CA ALA A 245 6.94 26.69 12.46
C ALA A 245 6.75 25.16 12.44
N ARG A 246 6.31 24.58 11.31
CA ARG A 246 6.10 23.13 11.12
C ARG A 246 7.37 22.32 11.41
N TYR A 247 8.52 22.81 10.98
CA TYR A 247 9.80 22.11 11.13
C TYR A 247 10.61 22.53 12.35
N SER A 248 10.09 23.46 13.16
CA SER A 248 10.73 23.87 14.41
C SER A 248 10.98 22.67 15.33
N LEU A 249 12.16 22.65 15.94
CA LEU A 249 12.65 21.59 16.82
C LEU A 249 13.08 22.20 18.14
N SER A 250 12.92 21.43 19.22
CA SER A 250 13.46 21.75 20.55
C SER A 250 14.97 21.95 20.49
N ASN A 251 15.51 22.78 21.37
CA ASN A 251 16.96 22.95 21.53
C ASN A 251 17.55 21.98 22.56
N VAL A 252 16.72 21.17 23.22
CA VAL A 252 17.12 20.23 24.28
C VAL A 252 16.72 18.81 23.86
N THR A 253 17.66 17.87 24.04
CA THR A 253 17.46 16.43 23.83
C THR A 253 16.58 15.84 24.93
N LYS A 254 15.73 14.87 24.59
CA LYS A 254 14.74 14.30 25.51
C LYS A 254 15.25 13.08 26.25
N THR A 255 16.19 12.33 25.67
CA THR A 255 16.68 11.08 26.25
C THR A 255 17.69 11.33 27.37
N GLU A 256 17.38 10.85 28.58
CA GLU A 256 18.31 10.87 29.71
C GLU A 256 19.48 9.92 29.46
N GLY A 257 20.69 10.33 29.85
CA GLY A 257 21.92 9.54 29.66
C GLY A 257 22.56 9.67 28.27
N LEU A 258 22.00 10.50 27.38
CA LEU A 258 22.57 10.76 26.06
C LEU A 258 23.90 11.54 26.15
N ARG A 259 24.97 10.97 25.58
CA ARG A 259 26.29 11.60 25.50
C ARG A 259 27.05 11.16 24.25
N LEU A 260 28.14 11.85 23.92
CA LEU A 260 29.06 11.42 22.86
C LEU A 260 29.72 10.08 23.23
N MET A 261 29.95 9.24 22.22
CA MET A 261 30.68 7.99 22.34
C MET A 261 32.16 8.23 22.67
N ARG A 262 32.74 7.37 23.51
CA ARG A 262 34.15 7.37 23.92
C ARG A 262 34.83 6.06 23.48
N GLU A 263 36.15 6.01 23.57
CA GLU A 263 36.92 4.78 23.28
C GLU A 263 36.50 3.60 24.17
N ASP A 264 36.22 3.85 25.45
CA ASP A 264 35.79 2.82 26.41
C ASP A 264 34.43 2.18 26.06
N ASP A 265 33.62 2.86 25.24
CA ASP A 265 32.28 2.42 24.85
C ASP A 265 32.30 1.46 23.65
N VAL A 266 33.40 1.39 22.90
CA VAL A 266 33.50 0.67 21.62
C VAL A 266 33.09 -0.79 21.77
N ASP A 267 33.52 -1.45 22.84
CA ASP A 267 33.20 -2.86 23.07
C ASP A 267 31.68 -3.09 23.26
N GLN A 268 31.02 -2.27 24.07
CA GLN A 268 29.58 -2.39 24.32
C GLN A 268 28.74 -1.99 23.09
N VAL A 269 29.15 -0.95 22.37
CA VAL A 269 28.49 -0.50 21.13
C VAL A 269 28.63 -1.55 20.03
N HIS A 270 29.82 -2.15 19.89
CA HIS A 270 30.08 -3.21 18.92
C HIS A 270 29.18 -4.43 19.18
N GLU A 271 29.07 -4.86 20.43
CA GLU A 271 28.19 -5.99 20.81
C GLU A 271 26.71 -5.66 20.57
N LEU A 272 26.26 -4.46 20.97
CA LEU A 272 24.89 -4.00 20.75
C LEU A 272 24.54 -3.93 19.26
N LEU A 273 25.43 -3.36 18.44
CA LEU A 273 25.25 -3.26 16.99
C LEU A 273 25.17 -4.65 16.36
N HIS A 274 26.07 -5.56 16.73
CA HIS A 274 26.10 -6.92 16.20
C HIS A 274 24.81 -7.68 16.53
N GLU A 275 24.28 -7.55 17.75
CA GLU A 275 23.01 -8.17 18.14
C GLU A 275 21.80 -7.56 17.42
N TYR A 276 21.79 -6.24 17.27
CA TYR A 276 20.72 -5.52 16.58
C TYR A 276 20.68 -5.84 15.08
N GLN A 277 21.84 -5.93 14.43
CA GLN A 277 21.97 -6.16 12.98
C GLN A 277 21.53 -7.56 12.52
N LYS A 278 21.38 -8.54 13.42
CA LYS A 278 20.93 -9.90 13.06
C LYS A 278 19.56 -9.94 12.36
N ARG A 279 18.75 -8.90 12.53
CA ARG A 279 17.40 -8.79 11.94
C ARG A 279 17.38 -8.42 10.46
N PHE A 280 18.46 -7.86 9.93
CA PHE A 280 18.53 -7.47 8.52
C PHE A 280 19.13 -8.60 7.69
N ASP A 281 18.71 -8.71 6.43
CA ASP A 281 19.12 -9.83 5.57
C ASP A 281 20.59 -9.77 5.16
N ILE A 282 21.12 -8.58 4.87
CA ILE A 282 22.53 -8.33 4.55
C ILE A 282 23.10 -7.26 5.47
N VAL A 283 24.27 -7.54 6.07
CA VAL A 283 24.94 -6.61 6.98
C VAL A 283 26.46 -6.63 6.80
N GLN A 284 27.11 -5.53 7.13
CA GLN A 284 28.56 -5.49 7.31
C GLN A 284 28.91 -6.04 8.69
N VAL A 285 29.83 -7.01 8.75
CA VAL A 285 30.40 -7.48 10.00
C VAL A 285 31.58 -6.60 10.35
N PHE A 286 31.42 -5.79 11.40
CA PHE A 286 32.49 -4.95 11.91
C PHE A 286 33.42 -5.75 12.82
N THR A 287 34.72 -5.58 12.64
CA THR A 287 35.69 -5.83 13.71
C THR A 287 35.68 -4.69 14.72
N LYS A 288 36.25 -4.92 15.92
CA LYS A 288 36.36 -3.87 16.93
C LYS A 288 37.17 -2.66 16.45
N GLU A 289 38.24 -2.91 15.69
CA GLU A 289 39.07 -1.87 15.10
C GLU A 289 38.29 -1.05 14.05
N GLU A 290 37.51 -1.71 13.21
CA GLU A 290 36.65 -1.04 12.23
C GLU A 290 35.54 -0.24 12.92
N ALA A 291 34.89 -0.79 13.95
CA ALA A 291 33.87 -0.08 14.73
C ALA A 291 34.45 1.20 15.38
N ALA A 292 35.65 1.13 15.96
CA ALA A 292 36.33 2.30 16.50
C ALA A 292 36.62 3.35 15.40
N HIS A 293 37.15 2.92 14.25
CA HIS A 293 37.44 3.83 13.13
C HIS A 293 36.18 4.51 12.59
N TRP A 294 35.12 3.75 12.34
CA TRP A 294 33.89 4.26 11.73
C TRP A 294 33.10 5.16 12.67
N PHE A 295 33.00 4.82 13.97
CA PHE A 295 32.15 5.55 14.91
C PHE A 295 32.85 6.66 15.70
N LEU A 296 34.17 6.58 15.90
CA LEU A 296 34.95 7.66 16.54
C LEU A 296 35.66 8.56 15.53
N GLY A 297 35.74 8.13 14.26
CA GLY A 297 36.32 8.88 13.14
C GLY A 297 37.82 8.64 12.89
N GLY A 298 38.40 7.66 13.57
CA GLY A 298 39.77 7.19 13.34
C GLY A 298 40.83 8.29 13.45
N GLU A 299 41.78 8.31 12.52
CA GLU A 299 42.86 9.31 12.48
C GLU A 299 42.39 10.76 12.25
N SER A 300 41.12 10.95 11.87
CA SER A 300 40.55 12.28 11.64
C SER A 300 40.00 12.92 12.93
N ALA A 301 39.96 12.17 14.04
CA ALA A 301 39.52 12.67 15.34
C ALA A 301 40.64 13.47 16.02
N ALA A 302 40.40 14.75 16.27
CA ALA A 302 41.22 15.57 17.17
C ALA A 302 40.48 15.69 18.52
N ASP A 303 41.18 15.49 19.63
CA ASP A 303 40.62 15.58 21.00
C ASP A 303 39.37 14.69 21.24
N GLY A 304 39.32 13.52 20.59
CA GLY A 304 38.22 12.56 20.74
C GLY A 304 36.92 12.95 20.01
N GLN A 305 36.96 13.97 19.15
CA GLN A 305 35.81 14.36 18.31
C GLN A 305 36.20 14.43 16.84
N SER A 306 35.52 13.63 16.01
CA SER A 306 35.69 13.70 14.56
C SER A 306 34.93 14.89 13.98
N PRO A 307 35.54 15.65 13.04
CA PRO A 307 34.83 16.69 12.30
C PRO A 307 33.81 16.10 11.31
N VAL A 308 33.91 14.79 10.99
CA VAL A 308 33.09 14.12 9.97
C VAL A 308 31.95 13.34 10.59
N ILE A 309 32.24 12.37 11.46
CA ILE A 309 31.23 11.48 12.06
C ILE A 309 30.88 11.96 13.47
N LYS A 310 29.60 11.95 13.81
CA LYS A 310 29.08 12.19 15.17
C LYS A 310 28.36 10.94 15.65
N THR A 311 28.82 10.38 16.76
CA THR A 311 28.21 9.19 17.38
C THR A 311 27.85 9.48 18.83
N TYR A 312 26.61 9.14 19.17
CA TYR A 312 26.03 9.31 20.49
C TYR A 312 25.62 7.97 21.06
N VAL A 313 25.76 7.81 22.37
CA VAL A 313 25.35 6.64 23.15
C VAL A 313 24.43 7.08 24.27
N VAL A 314 23.52 6.19 24.66
CA VAL A 314 22.67 6.35 25.84
C VAL A 314 23.16 5.40 26.92
N GLU A 315 23.63 5.96 28.03
CA GLU A 315 24.12 5.20 29.18
C GLU A 315 23.08 5.20 30.29
N GLN A 316 22.67 4.01 30.71
CA GLN A 316 21.80 3.77 31.87
C GLN A 316 22.48 2.77 32.80
N ASP A 317 22.67 3.15 34.07
CA ASP A 317 23.30 2.31 35.10
C ASP A 317 24.67 1.71 34.70
N GLY A 318 25.47 2.46 33.92
CA GLY A 318 26.80 2.03 33.45
C GLY A 318 26.79 1.09 32.25
N LYS A 319 25.62 0.82 31.66
CA LYS A 319 25.46 0.01 30.44
C LYS A 319 24.92 0.87 29.30
N ILE A 320 25.44 0.62 28.09
CA ILE A 320 24.95 1.27 26.87
C ILE A 320 23.72 0.52 26.37
N THR A 321 22.58 1.21 26.31
CA THR A 321 21.30 0.65 25.84
C THR A 321 21.01 1.00 24.38
N ASP A 322 21.51 2.14 23.92
CA ASP A 322 21.25 2.66 22.59
C ASP A 322 22.46 3.44 22.07
N PHE A 323 22.60 3.48 20.74
CA PHE A 323 23.50 4.42 20.08
C PHE A 323 22.94 4.82 18.71
N PHE A 324 23.33 6.00 18.24
CA PHE A 324 23.09 6.43 16.86
C PHE A 324 24.26 7.26 16.36
N SER A 325 24.44 7.29 15.05
CA SER A 325 25.51 8.02 14.38
C SER A 325 25.03 8.70 13.11
N TYR A 326 25.64 9.83 12.78
CA TYR A 326 25.43 10.53 11.51
C TYR A 326 26.73 11.21 11.09
N TYR A 327 26.99 11.27 9.78
CA TYR A 327 28.16 11.95 9.24
C TYR A 327 27.77 13.25 8.54
N LEU A 328 28.70 14.20 8.52
CA LEU A 328 28.54 15.52 7.94
C LEU A 328 29.20 15.56 6.56
N LEU A 329 28.43 15.95 5.55
CA LEU A 329 28.90 16.10 4.17
C LEU A 329 28.23 17.31 3.51
N PRO A 330 28.80 18.52 3.68
CA PRO A 330 28.17 19.75 3.20
C PRO A 330 28.16 19.86 1.68
N PHE A 331 27.24 20.68 1.14
CA PHE A 331 27.21 21.08 -0.27
C PHE A 331 27.72 22.50 -0.45
N THR A 332 28.39 22.74 -1.58
CA THR A 332 28.59 24.11 -2.09
C THR A 332 27.36 24.50 -2.90
N VAL A 333 26.82 25.68 -2.61
CA VAL A 333 25.71 26.27 -3.37
C VAL A 333 26.31 27.10 -4.51
N LEU A 334 25.93 26.78 -5.75
CA LEU A 334 26.33 27.51 -6.93
C LEU A 334 25.24 28.54 -7.27
N ASN A 335 25.65 29.79 -7.51
CA ASN A 335 24.80 30.89 -7.99
C ASN A 335 23.91 31.63 -6.95
N ASP A 336 24.16 31.49 -5.65
CA ASP A 336 23.51 32.34 -4.61
C ASP A 336 24.46 33.43 -4.08
N VAL A 337 23.91 34.62 -3.76
CA VAL A 337 24.68 35.79 -3.29
C VAL A 337 24.86 35.81 -1.77
N ASN A 338 23.98 35.13 -1.04
CA ASN A 338 23.86 35.20 0.42
C ASN A 338 24.35 33.91 1.12
N HIS A 339 24.35 32.77 0.42
CA HIS A 339 24.74 31.47 0.98
C HIS A 339 25.75 30.74 0.08
N ASP A 340 26.90 30.40 0.64
CA ASP A 340 28.00 29.69 -0.05
C ASP A 340 27.99 28.17 0.23
N GLU A 341 27.54 27.78 1.42
CA GLU A 341 27.56 26.39 1.90
C GLU A 341 26.22 25.98 2.51
N LEU A 342 25.81 24.74 2.25
CA LEU A 342 24.66 24.08 2.87
C LEU A 342 25.15 22.92 3.75
N GLY A 343 24.86 22.97 5.06
CA GLY A 343 25.24 21.93 6.00
C GLY A 343 24.31 20.73 5.87
N ILE A 344 24.85 19.54 5.62
CA ILE A 344 24.06 18.31 5.45
C ILE A 344 24.60 17.23 6.36
N ALA A 345 23.69 16.55 7.06
CA ALA A 345 23.98 15.35 7.82
C ALA A 345 23.29 14.15 7.16
N TYR A 346 23.93 12.99 7.22
CA TYR A 346 23.37 11.72 6.78
C TYR A 346 23.32 10.76 7.95
N LEU A 347 22.12 10.23 8.25
CA LEU A 347 21.96 9.15 9.21
C LEU A 347 22.82 7.95 8.76
N TYR A 348 23.60 7.40 9.69
CA TYR A 348 24.53 6.31 9.42
C TYR A 348 24.06 5.02 10.10
N TYR A 349 24.74 4.54 11.15
CA TYR A 349 24.29 3.39 11.92
C TYR A 349 23.67 3.79 13.25
N TYR A 350 22.73 2.99 13.72
CA TYR A 350 22.16 3.06 15.04
C TYR A 350 21.81 1.65 15.53
N ALA A 351 21.68 1.49 16.83
CA ALA A 351 21.14 0.30 17.47
C ALA A 351 20.48 0.66 18.80
N THR A 352 19.49 -0.14 19.18
CA THR A 352 18.82 -0.04 20.47
C THR A 352 18.50 -1.45 20.95
N ASP A 353 18.57 -1.70 22.25
CA ASP A 353 18.16 -2.98 22.85
C ASP A 353 16.63 -3.19 22.83
N SER A 354 15.87 -2.13 22.57
CA SER A 354 14.40 -2.15 22.62
C SER A 354 13.76 -2.85 21.43
N TYR A 355 14.55 -3.27 20.44
CA TYR A 355 14.10 -4.14 19.34
C TYR A 355 13.56 -5.51 19.80
N LYS A 356 13.90 -5.93 21.04
CA LYS A 356 13.38 -7.16 21.66
C LYS A 356 12.00 -6.98 22.31
N LYS A 357 11.51 -5.74 22.41
CA LYS A 357 10.22 -5.40 23.04
C LYS A 357 9.13 -5.33 21.98
N GLU A 358 7.89 -5.11 22.40
CA GLU A 358 6.76 -4.89 21.51
C GLU A 358 7.04 -3.78 20.49
N GLU A 359 6.53 -3.97 19.27
CA GLU A 359 6.76 -3.09 18.12
C GLU A 359 6.38 -1.63 18.39
N SER A 360 5.28 -1.39 19.12
CA SER A 360 4.84 -0.05 19.50
C SER A 360 5.83 0.68 20.42
N VAL A 361 6.50 -0.04 21.31
CA VAL A 361 7.54 0.48 22.22
C VAL A 361 8.83 0.72 21.43
N TYR A 362 9.16 -0.19 20.54
CA TYR A 362 10.33 -0.10 19.67
C TYR A 362 10.25 1.12 18.74
N LYS A 363 9.13 1.31 18.03
CA LYS A 363 8.87 2.48 17.17
C LYS A 363 9.03 3.79 17.95
N LYS A 364 8.40 3.89 19.13
CA LYS A 364 8.53 5.07 20.00
C LYS A 364 9.98 5.32 20.42
N ARG A 365 10.76 4.27 20.68
CA ARG A 365 12.18 4.41 21.04
C ARG A 365 13.01 4.96 19.88
N LEU A 366 12.83 4.44 18.66
CA LEU A 366 13.51 4.96 17.48
C LEU A 366 13.16 6.42 17.20
N GLN A 367 11.87 6.79 17.29
CA GLN A 367 11.43 8.18 17.16
C GLN A 367 12.11 9.11 18.16
N GLN A 368 12.32 8.66 19.41
CA GLN A 368 13.05 9.45 20.42
C GLN A 368 14.53 9.60 20.07
N LEU A 369 15.21 8.51 19.73
CA LEU A 369 16.65 8.52 19.42
C LEU A 369 16.94 9.39 18.19
N ILE A 370 16.20 9.20 17.10
CA ILE A 370 16.39 9.97 15.87
C ILE A 370 15.90 11.41 16.06
N GLY A 371 14.85 11.63 16.86
CA GLY A 371 14.45 12.97 17.29
C GLY A 371 15.60 13.72 17.98
N ASP A 372 16.34 13.06 18.87
CA ASP A 372 17.53 13.63 19.51
C ASP A 372 18.71 13.78 18.54
N ALA A 373 18.86 12.89 17.54
CA ALA A 373 19.83 13.06 16.46
C ALA A 373 19.59 14.37 15.67
N LEU A 374 18.34 14.71 15.37
CA LEU A 374 17.99 15.98 14.71
C LEU A 374 18.35 17.20 15.57
N VAL A 375 18.13 17.12 16.89
CA VAL A 375 18.47 18.20 17.85
C VAL A 375 19.99 18.39 17.93
N THR A 376 20.75 17.30 18.01
CA THR A 376 22.22 17.38 18.07
C THR A 376 22.82 17.85 16.76
N ALA A 377 22.29 17.44 15.61
CA ALA A 377 22.77 17.88 14.29
C ALA A 377 22.65 19.39 14.11
N LYS A 378 21.59 20.01 14.64
CA LYS A 378 21.41 21.47 14.62
C LYS A 378 22.56 22.24 15.31
N GLN A 379 23.20 21.64 16.32
CA GLN A 379 24.35 22.25 17.02
C GLN A 379 25.59 22.36 16.13
N PHE A 380 25.66 21.57 15.06
CA PHE A 380 26.74 21.56 14.08
C PHE A 380 26.39 22.32 12.79
N ASN A 381 25.45 23.28 12.86
CA ASN A 381 24.99 24.08 11.72
C ASN A 381 24.48 23.24 10.53
N VAL A 382 23.85 22.11 10.82
CA VAL A 382 23.20 21.29 9.79
C VAL A 382 21.88 21.95 9.39
N ASP A 383 21.69 22.13 8.08
CA ASP A 383 20.50 22.73 7.48
C ASP A 383 19.47 21.68 7.07
N VAL A 384 19.92 20.50 6.62
CA VAL A 384 19.07 19.36 6.26
C VAL A 384 19.68 18.04 6.75
N PHE A 385 18.81 17.16 7.27
CA PHE A 385 19.20 15.85 7.77
C PHE A 385 18.60 14.76 6.86
N ASN A 386 19.45 13.94 6.28
CA ASN A 386 19.08 12.93 5.29
C ASN A 386 19.06 11.54 5.92
N CYS A 387 18.10 10.72 5.54
CA CYS A 387 18.18 9.27 5.77
C CYS A 387 17.62 8.51 4.56
N LEU A 388 18.05 7.26 4.39
CA LEU A 388 17.48 6.34 3.42
C LEU A 388 16.29 5.62 4.04
N THR A 389 15.45 5.00 3.21
CA THR A 389 14.38 4.07 3.65
C THR A 389 14.91 2.72 4.15
N SER A 390 16.23 2.50 4.11
CA SER A 390 16.89 1.28 4.59
C SER A 390 16.71 1.07 6.11
N GLN A 391 16.98 -0.16 6.58
CA GLN A 391 16.92 -0.54 8.00
C GLN A 391 15.50 -0.42 8.57
N ASP A 392 15.33 0.14 9.76
CA ASP A 392 14.03 0.43 10.39
C ASP A 392 13.65 1.91 10.28
N ASN A 393 14.19 2.60 9.27
CA ASN A 393 13.94 4.01 9.07
C ASN A 393 12.45 4.34 8.77
N PRO A 394 11.69 3.50 8.04
CA PRO A 394 10.26 3.75 7.82
C PRO A 394 9.47 4.04 9.09
N TYR A 395 9.80 3.37 10.21
CA TYR A 395 9.12 3.53 11.50
C TYR A 395 9.13 4.95 12.08
N PHE A 396 10.03 5.82 11.63
CA PHE A 396 10.11 7.20 12.11
C PHE A 396 10.11 8.26 11.00
N ILE A 397 10.20 7.89 9.72
CA ILE A 397 10.27 8.86 8.60
C ILE A 397 9.05 9.78 8.59
N LYS A 398 7.83 9.22 8.57
CA LYS A 398 6.57 9.98 8.54
C LYS A 398 6.40 10.81 9.82
N ASP A 399 6.62 10.18 10.98
CA ASP A 399 6.42 10.79 12.30
C ASP A 399 7.40 11.93 12.62
N LEU A 400 8.67 11.80 12.20
CA LEU A 400 9.68 12.83 12.38
C LEU A 400 9.70 13.86 11.25
N LYS A 401 8.76 13.81 10.30
CA LYS A 401 8.57 14.76 9.19
C LYS A 401 9.73 14.75 8.19
N PHE A 402 10.29 13.59 7.90
CA PHE A 402 11.17 13.41 6.75
C PHE A 402 10.30 13.45 5.49
N GLY A 403 10.59 14.39 4.58
CA GLY A 403 9.94 14.46 3.28
C GLY A 403 10.62 13.52 2.30
N SER A 404 9.83 12.91 1.41
CA SER A 404 10.36 12.07 0.33
C SER A 404 11.24 12.90 -0.61
N GLY A 405 12.46 12.44 -0.87
CA GLY A 405 13.34 13.01 -1.87
C GLY A 405 13.16 12.35 -3.23
N ASP A 406 13.69 13.00 -4.27
CA ASP A 406 13.62 12.52 -5.67
C ASP A 406 14.76 11.56 -6.02
N GLY A 407 15.68 11.32 -5.09
CA GLY A 407 16.84 10.46 -5.27
C GLY A 407 16.58 9.03 -4.80
N TYR A 408 16.96 8.07 -5.63
CA TYR A 408 17.02 6.65 -5.27
C TYR A 408 18.48 6.19 -5.13
N LEU A 409 18.70 5.16 -4.32
CA LEU A 409 19.98 4.48 -4.17
C LEU A 409 19.78 2.99 -4.38
N ASN A 410 20.37 2.46 -5.44
CA ASN A 410 20.34 1.04 -5.76
C ASN A 410 21.60 0.37 -5.22
N TYR A 411 21.44 -0.80 -4.59
CA TYR A 411 22.51 -1.63 -4.07
C TYR A 411 22.83 -2.77 -5.03
N TYR A 412 24.11 -3.09 -5.18
CA TYR A 412 24.59 -4.13 -6.09
C TYR A 412 25.69 -4.98 -5.45
N LEU A 413 25.67 -6.28 -5.74
CA LEU A 413 26.79 -7.18 -5.48
C LEU A 413 27.46 -7.60 -6.79
N PHE A 414 28.77 -7.38 -6.86
CA PHE A 414 29.61 -7.89 -7.94
C PHE A 414 30.00 -9.35 -7.65
N ASN A 415 29.86 -10.23 -8.62
CA ASN A 415 30.23 -11.65 -8.57
C ASN A 415 29.53 -12.45 -7.45
N TYR A 416 28.27 -12.12 -7.16
CA TYR A 416 27.45 -12.83 -6.19
C TYR A 416 25.96 -12.71 -6.52
N LYS A 417 25.23 -13.83 -6.45
CA LYS A 417 23.76 -13.89 -6.56
C LYS A 417 23.16 -13.93 -5.15
N VAL A 418 22.19 -13.06 -4.89
CA VAL A 418 21.42 -13.00 -3.65
C VAL A 418 19.96 -12.74 -4.01
N TRP A 419 19.03 -13.27 -3.22
CA TRP A 419 17.61 -12.95 -3.38
C TRP A 419 17.38 -11.44 -3.33
N PRO A 420 16.39 -10.90 -4.08
CA PRO A 420 15.98 -9.51 -3.95
C PRO A 420 15.64 -9.18 -2.48
N LEU A 421 16.17 -8.06 -2.00
CA LEU A 421 16.02 -7.57 -0.64
C LEU A 421 15.10 -6.35 -0.62
N HIS A 422 14.29 -6.26 0.42
CA HIS A 422 13.38 -5.13 0.58
C HIS A 422 14.14 -3.86 1.00
N GLY A 423 13.87 -2.74 0.33
CA GLY A 423 14.56 -1.47 0.55
C GLY A 423 13.75 -0.40 1.29
N GLY A 424 12.65 -0.79 1.93
CA GLY A 424 11.75 0.10 2.67
C GLY A 424 10.87 0.99 1.78
N ILE A 425 10.65 0.58 0.53
CA ILE A 425 9.75 1.24 -0.42
C ILE A 425 8.92 0.19 -1.16
N ASP A 426 7.72 0.57 -1.56
CA ASP A 426 6.90 -0.30 -2.40
C ASP A 426 7.50 -0.36 -3.82
N PRO A 427 7.65 -1.56 -4.42
CA PRO A 427 8.23 -1.72 -5.75
C PRO A 427 7.48 -0.96 -6.86
N THR A 428 6.19 -0.71 -6.66
CA THR A 428 5.25 -0.12 -7.61
C THR A 428 5.02 1.35 -7.33
N THR A 429 4.61 1.71 -6.11
CA THR A 429 4.25 3.10 -5.74
C THR A 429 5.47 3.95 -5.34
N LYS A 430 6.59 3.30 -4.96
CA LYS A 430 7.84 3.92 -4.48
C LYS A 430 7.67 4.83 -3.27
N ASP A 431 6.54 4.71 -2.58
CA ASP A 431 6.31 5.34 -1.30
C ASP A 431 6.91 4.50 -0.17
N VAL A 432 7.10 5.15 0.97
CA VAL A 432 7.73 4.53 2.14
C VAL A 432 6.71 3.58 2.75
N GLU A 433 6.93 2.27 2.63
CA GLU A 433 6.08 1.26 3.24
C GLU A 433 6.21 1.35 4.76
N ASP A 434 5.19 1.88 5.44
CA ASP A 434 5.27 2.09 6.88
C ASP A 434 5.21 0.75 7.64
N TYR A 435 4.35 -0.19 7.25
CA TYR A 435 4.23 -1.53 7.82
C TYR A 435 3.38 -2.36 6.87
N LYS A 436 3.89 -3.42 6.23
CA LYS A 436 3.00 -4.30 5.45
C LYS A 436 1.99 -5.01 6.38
N THR A 437 0.77 -4.50 6.35
CA THR A 437 -0.47 -5.28 6.49
C THR A 437 -1.34 -4.96 5.28
N SER A 438 -1.71 -5.98 4.52
CA SER A 438 -2.82 -5.95 3.56
C SER A 438 -4.09 -6.25 4.34
N GLY A 439 -4.80 -5.21 4.76
CA GLY A 439 -6.04 -5.35 5.54
C GLY A 439 -7.25 -5.27 4.63
N VAL A 440 -7.92 -6.39 4.39
CA VAL A 440 -9.28 -6.37 3.83
C VAL A 440 -10.21 -5.88 4.94
N GLY A 441 -10.66 -4.63 4.83
CA GLY A 441 -11.36 -3.89 5.88
C GLY A 441 -12.78 -4.38 6.15
N VAL A 442 -13.53 -4.78 5.11
CA VAL A 442 -14.90 -5.28 5.22
C VAL A 442 -15.27 -6.16 4.03
N VAL A 443 -16.21 -7.08 4.24
CA VAL A 443 -16.70 -8.01 3.21
C VAL A 443 -18.24 -8.04 3.20
N GLY A 444 -18.84 -7.90 2.02
CA GLY A 444 -20.28 -7.98 1.78
C GLY A 444 -20.61 -8.95 0.64
N TRP A 445 -21.82 -9.52 0.63
CA TRP A 445 -22.28 -10.42 -0.44
C TRP A 445 -23.39 -9.75 -1.27
N VAL A 446 -23.34 -9.96 -2.59
CA VAL A 446 -24.44 -9.67 -3.51
C VAL A 446 -25.13 -10.99 -3.88
N PRO A 447 -26.45 -11.11 -3.64
CA PRO A 447 -27.24 -12.26 -4.07
C PRO A 447 -27.29 -12.44 -5.59
N ARG A 448 -27.60 -13.67 -6.03
CA ARG A 448 -27.69 -14.03 -7.45
C ARG A 448 -28.77 -13.23 -8.20
N GLY A 449 -28.48 -12.92 -9.47
CA GLY A 449 -29.43 -12.36 -10.42
C GLY A 449 -29.72 -10.87 -10.30
N PHE A 450 -28.92 -10.13 -9.52
CA PHE A 450 -29.03 -8.67 -9.39
C PHE A 450 -28.01 -7.88 -10.22
N ALA A 451 -26.83 -8.46 -10.46
CA ALA A 451 -25.81 -7.85 -11.29
C ALA A 451 -26.23 -7.81 -12.76
N SER A 452 -25.83 -6.76 -13.48
CA SER A 452 -25.97 -6.70 -14.93
C SER A 452 -25.10 -7.77 -15.59
N GLU A 453 -25.64 -8.49 -16.58
CA GLU A 453 -24.89 -9.51 -17.33
C GLU A 453 -23.68 -8.91 -18.07
N PHE A 454 -23.80 -7.65 -18.49
CA PHE A 454 -22.72 -6.87 -19.08
C PHE A 454 -22.68 -5.53 -18.33
N PRO A 455 -21.71 -5.34 -17.41
CA PRO A 455 -21.48 -4.06 -16.79
C PRO A 455 -21.09 -3.01 -17.85
N GLU A 456 -21.58 -1.78 -17.71
CA GLU A 456 -21.27 -0.69 -18.63
C GLU A 456 -19.92 -0.07 -18.29
N LYS A 457 -19.03 0.11 -19.28
CA LYS A 457 -17.78 0.84 -19.08
C LYS A 457 -18.08 2.33 -18.96
N TYR A 458 -17.55 2.96 -17.93
CA TYR A 458 -17.80 4.37 -17.65
C TYR A 458 -17.10 5.27 -18.70
N GLU A 459 -17.88 5.99 -19.51
CA GLU A 459 -17.38 6.98 -20.46
C GLU A 459 -17.73 8.39 -19.97
N LEU A 460 -16.72 9.25 -19.83
CA LEU A 460 -16.89 10.64 -19.39
C LEU A 460 -17.60 11.46 -20.48
N ASP A 461 -18.90 11.70 -20.30
CA ASP A 461 -19.68 12.57 -21.18
C ASP A 461 -19.58 14.07 -20.79
N ASP A 462 -19.98 14.97 -21.70
CA ASP A 462 -19.94 16.42 -21.47
C ASP A 462 -20.76 16.85 -20.22
N SER A 463 -21.81 16.10 -19.88
CA SER A 463 -22.69 16.39 -18.74
C SER A 463 -22.06 15.99 -17.41
N GLU A 464 -21.27 14.92 -17.41
CA GLU A 464 -20.48 14.46 -16.28
C GLU A 464 -19.26 15.34 -16.08
N MET A 465 -18.63 15.83 -17.15
CA MET A 465 -17.56 16.83 -17.03
C MET A 465 -18.05 18.14 -16.41
N GLU A 466 -19.28 18.57 -16.73
CA GLU A 466 -19.94 19.68 -16.04
C GLU A 466 -20.23 19.37 -14.56
N ARG A 467 -20.68 18.16 -14.22
CA ARG A 467 -20.88 17.70 -12.83
C ARG A 467 -19.57 17.67 -12.04
N ILE A 468 -18.50 17.16 -12.65
CA ILE A 468 -17.14 17.10 -12.07
C ILE A 468 -16.62 18.52 -11.82
N THR A 469 -16.78 19.42 -12.80
CA THR A 469 -16.37 20.82 -12.66
C THR A 469 -17.15 21.52 -11.55
N ALA A 470 -18.44 21.19 -11.39
CA ALA A 470 -19.26 21.72 -10.31
C ALA A 470 -18.83 21.18 -8.93
N MET A 471 -18.57 19.87 -8.79
CA MET A 471 -18.10 19.27 -7.53
C MET A 471 -16.71 19.79 -7.14
N ALA A 472 -15.78 19.88 -8.08
CA ALA A 472 -14.45 20.44 -7.86
C ALA A 472 -14.53 21.92 -7.43
N LYS A 473 -15.46 22.68 -7.99
CA LYS A 473 -15.68 24.08 -7.62
C LYS A 473 -16.29 24.23 -6.22
N LEU A 474 -17.22 23.36 -5.84
CA LEU A 474 -17.80 23.34 -4.48
C LEU A 474 -16.75 22.95 -3.43
N GLN A 475 -15.90 21.95 -3.71
CA GLN A 475 -14.79 21.59 -2.81
C GLN A 475 -13.75 22.71 -2.69
N LEU A 476 -13.48 23.45 -3.80
CA LEU A 476 -12.61 24.62 -3.78
C LEU A 476 -13.22 25.78 -2.98
N GLU A 477 -14.53 26.01 -3.11
CA GLU A 477 -15.27 27.04 -2.37
C GLU A 477 -15.36 26.70 -0.86
N GLU A 478 -15.57 25.43 -0.49
CA GLU A 478 -15.57 24.95 0.90
C GLU A 478 -14.16 24.99 1.52
N ALA A 479 -13.11 24.70 0.74
CA ALA A 479 -11.73 24.89 1.17
C ALA A 479 -11.36 26.37 1.35
N THR A 480 -12.11 27.31 0.76
CA THR A 480 -11.97 28.75 1.02
C THR A 480 -12.84 29.23 2.19
N GLU A 481 -14.09 28.78 2.32
CA GLU A 481 -14.97 29.16 3.45
C GLU A 481 -14.49 28.60 4.79
N ASN A 482 -13.97 27.36 4.82
CA ASN A 482 -13.36 26.79 6.04
C ASN A 482 -12.00 27.45 6.39
N GLY A 483 -11.46 28.30 5.50
CA GLY A 483 -10.28 29.13 5.75
C GLY A 483 -10.59 30.52 6.32
N ASP A 484 -11.86 30.93 6.36
CA ASP A 484 -12.27 32.31 6.65
C ASP A 484 -12.73 32.56 8.11
N GLU A 485 -12.67 31.56 9.01
CA GLU A 485 -13.00 31.78 10.44
C GLU A 485 -11.83 32.30 11.31
N GLU A 486 -10.63 32.56 10.77
CA GLU A 486 -9.55 33.25 11.49
C GLU A 486 -8.84 34.33 10.65
N ASN A 487 -9.52 35.43 10.31
CA ASN A 487 -8.89 36.76 10.26
C ASN A 487 -9.91 37.90 10.06
N ASP A 488 -10.42 38.41 11.18
CA ASP A 488 -11.19 39.65 11.20
C ASP A 488 -10.21 40.84 11.33
N SER A 489 -9.54 41.23 10.23
CA SER A 489 -9.09 42.62 10.01
C SER A 489 -8.48 42.87 8.62
N ALA A 490 -9.12 43.81 7.90
CA ALA A 490 -8.56 44.76 6.93
C ALA A 490 -9.10 44.69 5.48
N GLU A 491 -10.07 45.59 5.26
CA GLU A 491 -10.35 46.45 4.10
C GLU A 491 -10.81 45.87 2.74
N GLU A 492 -12.06 46.25 2.44
CA GLU A 492 -12.77 46.15 1.17
C GLU A 492 -11.98 46.66 -0.05
N VAL A 493 -11.84 45.83 -1.09
CA VAL A 493 -11.70 46.31 -2.47
C VAL A 493 -12.61 45.49 -3.39
N ALA A 494 -13.74 46.10 -3.76
CA ALA A 494 -14.70 45.54 -4.72
C ALA A 494 -14.11 45.48 -6.15
N PRO A 495 -14.27 44.37 -6.90
CA PRO A 495 -13.97 44.38 -8.33
C PRO A 495 -15.19 44.87 -9.13
N LYS A 496 -14.99 45.96 -9.86
CA LYS A 496 -15.92 46.51 -10.85
C LYS A 496 -16.07 45.54 -12.03
N GLN A 497 -17.32 45.32 -12.43
CA GLN A 497 -17.66 44.86 -13.78
C GLN A 497 -17.14 45.87 -14.82
N ALA A 498 -16.32 45.40 -15.76
CA ALA A 498 -16.06 46.08 -17.02
C ALA A 498 -16.17 45.08 -18.17
N LYS A 499 -17.30 45.15 -18.88
CA LYS A 499 -17.38 44.71 -20.27
C LYS A 499 -16.55 45.69 -21.12
N LEU A 500 -15.67 45.19 -21.98
CA LEU A 500 -15.41 45.82 -23.26
C LEU A 500 -14.92 44.77 -24.25
N GLY A 501 -15.57 44.72 -25.42
CA GLY A 501 -15.15 43.92 -26.56
C GLY A 501 -14.11 44.62 -27.41
N SER A 502 -13.53 43.81 -28.30
CA SER A 502 -12.82 44.13 -29.55
C SER A 502 -11.72 45.20 -29.51
N GLN A 503 -10.47 44.76 -29.44
CA GLN A 503 -9.42 45.27 -30.33
C GLN A 503 -8.32 44.20 -30.47
N ILE A 504 -8.21 43.69 -31.69
CA ILE A 504 -7.11 42.88 -32.19
C ILE A 504 -5.92 43.82 -32.41
N ASP A 505 -4.75 43.48 -31.87
CA ASP A 505 -3.45 43.79 -32.46
C ASP A 505 -2.58 42.53 -32.31
N ILE A 506 -2.46 41.84 -33.45
CA ILE A 506 -1.68 40.62 -33.68
C ILE A 506 -0.20 41.02 -33.73
N ASP A 507 0.63 40.32 -32.96
CA ASP A 507 2.09 40.32 -33.14
C ASP A 507 2.41 39.55 -34.43
N ASP A 508 3.17 40.19 -35.32
CA ASP A 508 3.19 39.97 -36.77
C ASP A 508 4.11 38.82 -37.23
N ASP A 509 4.33 37.80 -36.39
CA ASP A 509 5.22 36.66 -36.67
C ASP A 509 4.48 35.33 -36.94
N LEU A 510 3.14 35.27 -36.77
CA LEU A 510 2.36 34.04 -37.00
C LEU A 510 1.73 33.94 -38.41
N LYS A 511 1.96 34.91 -39.30
CA LYS A 511 1.40 34.92 -40.67
C LYS A 511 2.20 34.10 -41.69
N GLU A 512 3.31 33.47 -41.30
CA GLU A 512 4.07 32.59 -42.21
C GLU A 512 3.47 31.17 -42.28
N TYR A 513 2.52 30.85 -41.40
CA TYR A 513 1.76 29.61 -41.43
C TYR A 513 0.31 29.94 -41.75
N ASP A 514 -0.06 29.84 -43.02
CA ASP A 514 -1.42 29.99 -43.56
C ASP A 514 -2.37 28.92 -42.99
N LEU A 515 -2.69 29.06 -41.70
CA LEU A 515 -3.51 28.16 -40.89
C LEU A 515 -5.01 28.38 -41.06
N GLU A 516 -5.42 29.40 -41.82
CA GLU A 516 -6.84 29.72 -42.04
C GLU A 516 -7.41 29.07 -43.31
N ASN A 517 -6.59 28.45 -44.16
CA ASN A 517 -7.03 27.74 -45.36
C ASN A 517 -6.64 26.24 -45.37
N TYR A 518 -6.30 25.66 -44.21
CA TYR A 518 -5.83 24.27 -44.14
C TYR A 518 -6.93 23.21 -44.34
N ASP A 519 -8.21 23.61 -44.28
CA ASP A 519 -9.36 22.70 -44.43
C ASP A 519 -10.05 22.76 -45.81
N GLU A 520 -9.47 23.44 -46.79
CA GLU A 520 -9.98 23.45 -48.17
C GLU A 520 -8.99 22.84 -49.16
N ASP A 521 -8.80 21.52 -49.09
CA ASP A 521 -8.48 20.70 -50.27
C ASP A 521 -8.99 19.27 -50.08
N GLU A 522 -9.96 18.89 -50.92
CA GLU A 522 -10.48 17.53 -51.04
C GLU A 522 -9.38 16.57 -51.53
N GLY A 523 -8.98 15.62 -50.68
CA GLY A 523 -8.11 14.50 -51.05
C GLY A 523 -8.20 13.38 -50.02
N GLU A 524 -8.71 12.22 -50.43
CA GLU A 524 -8.83 10.99 -49.65
C GLU A 524 -7.55 10.65 -48.86
N ALA A 525 -7.61 10.70 -47.53
CA ALA A 525 -6.61 10.11 -46.64
C ALA A 525 -7.23 9.73 -45.29
N GLU A 526 -6.99 8.48 -44.89
CA GLU A 526 -7.51 7.81 -43.69
C GLU A 526 -7.14 8.56 -42.40
N ALA A 527 -8.15 8.75 -41.54
CA ALA A 527 -7.99 9.36 -40.23
C ALA A 527 -7.37 8.36 -39.23
N ALA A 528 -6.12 8.61 -38.83
CA ALA A 528 -5.51 7.99 -37.66
C ALA A 528 -5.79 8.86 -36.43
N THR A 529 -6.79 8.48 -35.64
CA THR A 529 -7.08 9.05 -34.31
C THR A 529 -6.25 8.33 -33.24
N MET A 530 -5.38 9.07 -32.54
CA MET A 530 -4.78 8.64 -31.28
C MET A 530 -5.79 8.84 -30.14
N PHE A 531 -6.27 7.75 -29.54
CA PHE A 531 -6.94 7.75 -28.24
C PHE A 531 -6.29 6.68 -27.32
N PRO A 532 -6.08 6.97 -26.03
CA PRO A 532 -5.59 6.00 -25.05
C PRO A 532 -6.76 5.16 -24.54
N GLY A 533 -6.74 3.84 -24.76
CA GLY A 533 -7.75 2.92 -24.21
C GLY A 533 -8.14 1.72 -25.07
N MET A 534 -7.25 1.21 -25.95
CA MET A 534 -7.49 -0.06 -26.66
C MET A 534 -6.37 -1.04 -26.35
N ASP A 535 -6.72 -2.18 -25.74
CA ASP A 535 -5.84 -3.33 -25.58
C ASP A 535 -5.61 -3.97 -26.94
N ALA A 536 -4.35 -4.16 -27.31
CA ALA A 536 -3.94 -4.75 -28.58
C ALA A 536 -3.32 -6.13 -28.34
N THR A 537 -3.88 -7.16 -28.97
CA THR A 537 -3.39 -8.54 -28.91
C THR A 537 -2.30 -8.80 -29.97
N ILE A 538 -1.26 -9.56 -29.60
CA ILE A 538 -0.12 -9.91 -30.46
C ILE A 538 -0.26 -11.36 -30.93
N GLN A 539 -0.39 -11.59 -32.24
CA GLN A 539 -0.22 -12.93 -32.85
C GLN A 539 1.08 -13.03 -33.65
N ASP A 540 1.86 -14.09 -33.39
CA ASP A 540 3.14 -14.37 -34.05
C ASP A 540 2.93 -15.33 -35.24
N ASN A 541 2.97 -14.79 -36.46
CA ASN A 541 3.03 -15.58 -37.69
C ASN A 541 4.42 -15.41 -38.30
N GLY A 542 5.29 -16.37 -38.01
CA GLY A 542 6.67 -16.39 -38.46
C GLY A 542 6.81 -16.28 -39.98
N GLU A 543 7.21 -15.10 -40.46
CA GLU A 543 8.42 -14.89 -41.28
C GLU A 543 8.63 -13.43 -41.73
N ASP A 544 7.71 -12.49 -41.45
CA ASP A 544 7.97 -11.06 -41.68
C ASP A 544 7.12 -10.19 -40.72
N GLY A 545 7.76 -9.68 -39.66
CA GLY A 545 7.30 -8.53 -38.85
C GLY A 545 5.98 -8.66 -38.07
N THR A 546 6.05 -8.56 -36.74
CA THR A 546 4.89 -8.40 -35.85
C THR A 546 4.18 -7.07 -36.13
N TYR A 547 2.90 -7.09 -36.50
CA TYR A 547 2.07 -5.89 -36.65
C TYR A 547 1.07 -5.81 -35.49
N LEU A 548 0.89 -4.62 -34.92
CA LEU A 548 -0.20 -4.30 -34.01
C LEU A 548 -1.48 -4.16 -34.85
N THR A 549 -2.47 -5.03 -34.66
CA THR A 549 -3.80 -4.89 -35.26
C THR A 549 -4.77 -4.35 -34.22
N LEU A 550 -5.67 -3.44 -34.61
CA LEU A 550 -6.80 -3.05 -33.77
C LEU A 550 -7.60 -4.31 -33.42
N PRO A 551 -8.08 -4.46 -32.17
CA PRO A 551 -8.94 -5.57 -31.79
C PRO A 551 -10.09 -5.67 -32.80
N THR A 552 -10.21 -6.84 -33.40
CA THR A 552 -11.26 -7.14 -34.36
C THR A 552 -12.63 -7.12 -33.67
N GLU A 553 -13.72 -7.05 -34.45
CA GLU A 553 -15.06 -7.26 -33.87
C GLU A 553 -15.18 -8.61 -33.16
N GLU A 554 -14.36 -9.61 -33.53
CA GLU A 554 -14.25 -10.89 -32.83
C GLU A 554 -13.54 -10.72 -31.47
N ASP A 555 -12.40 -10.01 -31.40
CA ASP A 555 -11.69 -9.76 -30.13
C ASP A 555 -12.56 -8.98 -29.12
N MET A 556 -13.29 -7.95 -29.58
CA MET A 556 -14.25 -7.22 -28.71
C MET A 556 -15.46 -8.07 -28.31
N GLN A 557 -15.82 -9.09 -29.11
CA GLN A 557 -16.86 -10.05 -28.75
C GLN A 557 -16.36 -11.10 -27.77
N GLU A 558 -15.08 -11.47 -27.83
CA GLU A 558 -14.41 -12.36 -26.89
C GLU A 558 -14.21 -11.66 -25.54
N GLU A 559 -13.70 -10.42 -25.50
CA GLU A 559 -13.54 -9.63 -24.28
C GLU A 559 -14.89 -9.36 -23.57
N LYS A 560 -15.95 -9.13 -24.36
CA LYS A 560 -17.33 -9.05 -23.83
C LYS A 560 -17.85 -10.37 -23.29
N GLN A 561 -17.44 -11.50 -23.85
CA GLN A 561 -17.80 -12.83 -23.34
C GLN A 561 -17.02 -13.19 -22.09
N GLU A 562 -15.75 -12.76 -21.98
CA GLU A 562 -14.91 -12.97 -20.79
C GLU A 562 -15.32 -12.08 -19.60
N SER A 563 -15.80 -10.85 -19.86
CA SER A 563 -16.33 -9.94 -18.84
C SER A 563 -17.82 -10.15 -18.53
N GLN A 564 -18.40 -11.28 -18.94
CA GLN A 564 -19.82 -11.56 -18.74
C GLN A 564 -20.06 -12.11 -17.32
N ILE A 565 -20.97 -11.46 -16.58
CA ILE A 565 -21.45 -11.95 -15.28
C ILE A 565 -22.68 -12.82 -15.51
N TYR A 566 -22.67 -14.07 -15.04
CA TYR A 566 -23.84 -14.92 -15.20
C TYR A 566 -24.89 -14.63 -14.11
N PRO A 567 -26.20 -14.72 -14.42
CA PRO A 567 -27.26 -14.56 -13.41
C PRO A 567 -27.19 -15.58 -12.25
N THR A 568 -26.42 -16.66 -12.42
CA THR A 568 -26.15 -17.69 -11.40
C THR A 568 -25.02 -17.34 -10.46
N ASP A 569 -24.22 -16.32 -10.79
CA ASP A 569 -23.04 -15.98 -10.04
C ASP A 569 -23.39 -15.10 -8.84
N ASN A 570 -22.62 -15.25 -7.77
CA ASN A 570 -22.68 -14.37 -6.61
C ASN A 570 -21.53 -13.37 -6.70
N LEU A 571 -21.76 -12.12 -6.28
CA LEU A 571 -20.63 -11.19 -6.10
C LEU A 571 -20.23 -11.15 -4.62
N VAL A 572 -18.93 -11.07 -4.37
CA VAL A 572 -18.39 -10.75 -3.05
C VAL A 572 -17.71 -9.40 -3.16
N LEU A 573 -18.13 -8.46 -2.33
CA LEU A 573 -17.55 -7.14 -2.20
C LEU A 573 -16.52 -7.20 -1.09
N ALA A 574 -15.27 -6.87 -1.36
CA ALA A 574 -14.29 -6.73 -0.29
C ALA A 574 -13.53 -5.42 -0.46
N THR A 575 -13.41 -4.66 0.63
CA THR A 575 -12.60 -3.44 0.59
C THR A 575 -11.17 -3.78 0.96
N ARG A 576 -10.23 -3.45 0.09
CA ARG A 576 -8.81 -3.62 0.33
C ARG A 576 -8.20 -2.24 0.51
N THR A 577 -7.38 -2.06 1.54
CA THR A 577 -6.59 -0.84 1.65
C THR A 577 -5.11 -1.19 1.54
N GLU A 578 -4.48 -0.61 0.52
CA GLU A 578 -3.05 -0.72 0.25
C GLU A 578 -2.48 0.69 0.15
N ASP A 579 -1.40 0.96 0.86
CA ASP A 579 -0.60 2.18 0.70
C ASP A 579 -1.41 3.50 0.75
N ASP A 580 -2.29 3.65 1.74
CA ASP A 580 -3.18 4.82 1.95
C ASP A 580 -4.23 5.04 0.83
N ILE A 581 -4.39 4.09 -0.11
CA ILE A 581 -5.47 4.06 -1.12
C ILE A 581 -6.41 2.89 -0.79
N SER A 582 -7.71 3.19 -0.74
CA SER A 582 -8.74 2.18 -0.52
C SER A 582 -9.39 1.80 -1.83
N TYR A 583 -9.55 0.49 -2.05
CA TYR A 583 -10.24 -0.11 -3.19
C TYR A 583 -11.44 -0.88 -2.68
N LEU A 584 -12.51 -0.92 -3.47
CA LEU A 584 -13.59 -1.88 -3.36
C LEU A 584 -13.41 -2.91 -4.48
N ASP A 585 -12.87 -4.08 -4.14
CA ASP A 585 -12.71 -5.20 -5.05
C ASP A 585 -14.05 -5.95 -5.17
N VAL A 586 -14.53 -6.12 -6.40
CA VAL A 586 -15.74 -6.88 -6.74
C VAL A 586 -15.32 -8.26 -7.26
N TYR A 587 -15.42 -9.27 -6.40
CA TYR A 587 -15.14 -10.66 -6.74
C TYR A 587 -16.39 -11.34 -7.30
N ILE A 588 -16.20 -12.21 -8.29
CA ILE A 588 -17.22 -13.16 -8.73
C ILE A 588 -16.96 -14.49 -8.06
N TYR A 589 -17.96 -14.97 -7.33
CA TYR A 589 -18.05 -16.34 -6.87
C TYR A 589 -18.92 -17.13 -7.84
N ASP A 590 -18.26 -17.94 -8.66
CA ASP A 590 -18.90 -18.90 -9.55
C ASP A 590 -19.07 -20.23 -8.80
N ASP A 591 -20.31 -20.67 -8.64
CA ASP A 591 -20.66 -21.93 -7.96
C ASP A 591 -20.46 -23.16 -8.85
N GLY A 592 -19.95 -22.96 -10.07
CA GLY A 592 -19.65 -23.97 -11.07
C GLY A 592 -20.88 -24.39 -11.90
N ALA A 593 -20.66 -25.16 -12.96
CA ALA A 593 -21.70 -25.69 -13.85
C ALA A 593 -21.68 -27.23 -13.91
N GLY A 594 -22.85 -27.88 -13.97
CA GLY A 594 -22.99 -29.35 -14.04
C GLY A 594 -23.24 -30.06 -12.69
N ALA A 595 -23.30 -31.40 -12.67
CA ALA A 595 -23.49 -32.12 -11.41
C ALA A 595 -22.24 -31.98 -10.51
N PRO A 596 -22.38 -31.70 -9.19
CA PRO A 596 -21.25 -31.66 -8.27
C PRO A 596 -20.48 -32.99 -8.26
N GLU A 597 -19.18 -32.94 -8.00
CA GLU A 597 -18.31 -34.12 -8.02
C GLU A 597 -18.87 -35.25 -7.11
N GLY A 598 -19.08 -36.43 -7.69
CA GLY A 598 -19.67 -37.58 -6.99
C GLY A 598 -21.20 -37.64 -6.89
N ALA A 599 -21.95 -36.69 -7.47
CA ALA A 599 -23.41 -36.72 -7.55
C ALA A 599 -23.93 -37.31 -8.89
N THR A 600 -25.15 -37.85 -8.89
CA THR A 600 -25.81 -38.31 -10.12
C THR A 600 -26.38 -37.14 -10.92
N GLU A 601 -26.09 -37.09 -12.22
CA GLU A 601 -26.71 -36.14 -13.16
C GLU A 601 -28.24 -36.36 -13.22
N GLU A 602 -29.01 -35.27 -13.14
CA GLU A 602 -30.46 -35.28 -13.30
C GLU A 602 -30.85 -34.69 -14.67
N GLU A 603 -32.00 -35.08 -15.25
CA GLU A 603 -32.46 -34.55 -16.55
C GLU A 603 -32.64 -33.02 -16.54
N GLU A 604 -32.82 -32.44 -15.36
CA GLU A 604 -32.95 -31.00 -15.12
C GLU A 604 -31.61 -30.24 -15.29
N ASP A 605 -30.45 -30.91 -15.22
CA ASP A 605 -29.13 -30.31 -15.47
C ASP A 605 -28.93 -29.92 -16.95
N LYS A 606 -29.58 -30.64 -17.86
CA LYS A 606 -29.49 -30.39 -19.31
C LYS A 606 -30.20 -29.09 -19.74
N PHE A 607 -30.99 -28.49 -18.85
CA PHE A 607 -31.63 -27.20 -19.05
C PHE A 607 -30.79 -26.03 -18.55
N ASP A 608 -29.67 -26.29 -17.86
CA ASP A 608 -28.70 -25.27 -17.55
C ASP A 608 -27.98 -24.82 -18.83
N GLN A 609 -27.87 -23.51 -19.07
CA GLN A 609 -27.34 -22.99 -20.33
C GLN A 609 -25.89 -23.39 -20.55
N ASP A 610 -25.10 -23.50 -19.49
CA ASP A 610 -23.68 -23.83 -19.56
C ASP A 610 -23.47 -25.32 -19.79
N VAL A 611 -24.24 -26.17 -19.12
CA VAL A 611 -24.26 -27.63 -19.35
C VAL A 611 -24.78 -27.96 -20.75
N ALA A 612 -25.79 -27.22 -21.25
CA ALA A 612 -26.31 -27.36 -22.60
C ALA A 612 -25.30 -26.93 -23.68
N LYS A 613 -24.37 -26.01 -23.36
CA LYS A 613 -23.21 -25.65 -24.19
C LYS A 613 -22.03 -26.62 -24.03
N GLY A 614 -22.12 -27.60 -23.12
CA GLY A 614 -21.08 -28.61 -22.87
C GLY A 614 -20.00 -28.18 -21.87
N LEU A 615 -20.19 -27.08 -21.14
CA LEU A 615 -19.27 -26.57 -20.13
C LEU A 615 -19.64 -27.14 -18.75
N VAL A 616 -18.74 -27.92 -18.17
CA VAL A 616 -18.79 -28.38 -16.77
C VAL A 616 -17.58 -27.75 -16.08
N ARG A 617 -17.82 -26.93 -15.05
CA ARG A 617 -16.79 -26.14 -14.36
C ARG A 617 -16.95 -26.24 -12.85
N GLU A 618 -15.83 -26.24 -12.13
CA GLU A 618 -15.80 -26.27 -10.66
C GLU A 618 -16.04 -24.87 -10.07
N SER A 619 -16.24 -24.79 -8.76
CA SER A 619 -16.43 -23.50 -8.09
C SER A 619 -15.15 -22.68 -8.11
N SER A 620 -15.22 -21.41 -8.50
CA SER A 620 -14.06 -20.52 -8.60
C SER A 620 -14.37 -19.14 -8.01
N LEU A 621 -13.31 -18.44 -7.58
CA LEU A 621 -13.37 -17.09 -7.04
C LEU A 621 -12.29 -16.23 -7.70
N TYR A 622 -12.67 -15.15 -8.36
CA TYR A 622 -11.75 -14.24 -9.03
C TYR A 622 -12.23 -12.79 -8.96
N VAL A 623 -11.31 -11.83 -9.12
CA VAL A 623 -11.62 -10.40 -9.17
C VAL A 623 -12.16 -10.06 -10.56
N HIS A 624 -13.33 -9.42 -10.64
CA HIS A 624 -13.87 -8.92 -11.91
C HIS A 624 -13.44 -7.47 -12.19
N HIS A 625 -13.52 -6.60 -11.19
CA HIS A 625 -13.08 -5.21 -11.26
C HIS A 625 -12.92 -4.61 -9.86
N ASP A 626 -12.24 -3.48 -9.76
CA ASP A 626 -12.07 -2.69 -8.55
C ASP A 626 -12.60 -1.26 -8.73
N LEU A 627 -13.02 -0.65 -7.61
CA LEU A 627 -13.44 0.76 -7.55
C LEU A 627 -12.57 1.49 -6.54
N MET A 628 -11.93 2.58 -6.97
CA MET A 628 -11.13 3.42 -6.08
C MET A 628 -12.02 4.25 -5.14
N LEU A 629 -11.77 4.14 -3.84
CA LEU A 629 -12.48 4.86 -2.78
C LEU A 629 -11.65 6.06 -2.30
N PRO A 630 -12.29 7.20 -2.01
CA PRO A 630 -11.59 8.42 -1.58
C PRO A 630 -11.11 8.39 -0.13
N ALA A 631 -11.69 7.51 0.71
CA ALA A 631 -11.39 7.41 2.14
C ALA A 631 -11.47 5.97 2.65
N PHE A 632 -10.91 5.73 3.84
CA PHE A 632 -10.85 4.41 4.48
C PHE A 632 -12.26 3.87 4.82
N PRO A 633 -12.67 2.72 4.26
CA PRO A 633 -13.99 2.15 4.51
C PRO A 633 -14.03 1.41 5.85
N LEU A 634 -15.09 1.66 6.62
CA LEU A 634 -15.40 0.99 7.89
C LEU A 634 -16.53 -0.02 7.75
N CYS A 635 -17.47 0.23 6.83
CA CYS A 635 -18.59 -0.67 6.55
C CYS A 635 -19.02 -0.59 5.08
N VAL A 636 -19.44 -1.73 4.54
CA VAL A 636 -20.03 -1.85 3.21
C VAL A 636 -21.34 -2.60 3.33
N GLU A 637 -22.40 -2.07 2.71
CA GLU A 637 -23.73 -2.67 2.68
C GLU A 637 -24.27 -2.67 1.25
N TRP A 638 -24.80 -3.82 0.82
CA TRP A 638 -25.40 -3.96 -0.50
C TRP A 638 -26.83 -3.39 -0.54
N ILE A 639 -27.12 -2.61 -1.57
CA ILE A 639 -28.40 -1.93 -1.81
C ILE A 639 -29.01 -2.45 -3.10
N ASN A 640 -30.24 -2.95 -3.00
CA ASN A 640 -31.01 -3.45 -4.14
C ASN A 640 -32.06 -2.47 -4.67
N PHE A 641 -31.71 -1.19 -4.65
CA PHE A 641 -32.55 -0.06 -5.00
C PHE A 641 -31.76 0.94 -5.84
N LYS A 642 -32.34 1.40 -6.95
CA LYS A 642 -31.71 2.41 -7.79
C LYS A 642 -32.01 3.83 -7.27
N PRO A 643 -31.00 4.61 -6.84
CA PRO A 643 -31.17 6.03 -6.53
C PRO A 643 -31.78 6.78 -7.73
N ASP A 644 -32.57 7.83 -7.49
CA ASP A 644 -33.28 8.65 -8.50
C ASP A 644 -34.49 8.02 -9.23
N SER A 645 -34.80 6.73 -9.02
CA SER A 645 -36.00 6.11 -9.61
C SER A 645 -36.82 5.36 -8.57
N SER A 646 -38.12 5.64 -8.50
CA SER A 646 -38.97 5.16 -7.41
C SER A 646 -39.36 3.68 -7.46
N ASP A 647 -38.95 2.93 -8.50
CA ASP A 647 -39.53 1.60 -8.79
C ASP A 647 -38.57 0.61 -9.48
N LYS A 648 -37.26 0.88 -9.54
CA LYS A 648 -36.31 -0.03 -10.19
C LYS A 648 -35.38 -0.70 -9.18
N ILE A 649 -35.27 -2.03 -9.32
CA ILE A 649 -34.20 -2.82 -8.74
C ILE A 649 -32.89 -2.36 -9.42
N GLY A 650 -31.84 -2.18 -8.63
CA GLY A 650 -30.50 -1.87 -9.10
C GLY A 650 -29.47 -2.51 -8.18
N ASN A 651 -28.21 -2.55 -8.62
CA ASN A 651 -27.12 -3.17 -7.90
C ASN A 651 -26.13 -2.09 -7.41
N PHE A 652 -26.26 -1.69 -6.15
CA PHE A 652 -25.46 -0.61 -5.57
C PHE A 652 -24.78 -1.07 -4.28
N ALA A 653 -23.63 -0.47 -3.96
CA ALA A 653 -22.98 -0.61 -2.67
C ALA A 653 -22.97 0.73 -1.94
N ALA A 654 -23.46 0.76 -0.69
CA ALA A 654 -23.24 1.89 0.20
C ALA A 654 -22.02 1.64 1.08
N ILE A 655 -21.19 2.66 1.20
CA ILE A 655 -19.91 2.61 1.90
C ILE A 655 -19.92 3.69 2.97
N GLY A 656 -19.67 3.27 4.21
CA GLY A 656 -19.42 4.16 5.33
C GLY A 656 -17.91 4.22 5.59
N THR A 657 -17.36 5.42 5.63
CA THR A 657 -15.94 5.66 5.85
C THR A 657 -15.72 6.35 7.22
N PHE A 658 -14.48 6.75 7.50
CA PHE A 658 -14.19 7.66 8.61
C PHE A 658 -14.83 9.04 8.46
N ASP A 659 -15.23 9.42 7.25
CA ASP A 659 -15.93 10.67 7.00
C ASP A 659 -17.42 10.56 7.38
N PRO A 660 -18.07 11.69 7.71
CA PRO A 660 -19.49 11.69 8.07
C PRO A 660 -20.45 11.41 6.90
N GLN A 661 -19.93 11.30 5.69
CA GLN A 661 -20.72 11.08 4.48
C GLN A 661 -20.86 9.59 4.19
N ILE A 662 -21.96 9.20 3.53
CA ILE A 662 -22.17 7.83 3.07
C ILE A 662 -22.20 7.86 1.55
N GLU A 663 -21.32 7.09 0.94
CA GLU A 663 -21.18 7.04 -0.52
C GLU A 663 -21.95 5.85 -1.08
N VAL A 664 -22.65 6.06 -2.20
CA VAL A 664 -23.39 5.00 -2.89
C VAL A 664 -22.84 4.84 -4.30
N TRP A 665 -22.29 3.66 -4.58
CA TRP A 665 -21.60 3.29 -5.80
C TRP A 665 -22.43 2.29 -6.62
N ASN A 666 -22.57 2.51 -7.94
CA ASN A 666 -23.15 1.52 -8.84
C ASN A 666 -22.14 0.39 -9.14
N LEU A 667 -22.52 -0.85 -8.84
CA LEU A 667 -21.68 -2.03 -9.07
C LEU A 667 -21.79 -2.57 -10.51
N ASP A 668 -22.76 -2.09 -11.29
CA ASP A 668 -22.93 -2.45 -12.70
C ASP A 668 -22.16 -1.52 -13.65
N CYS A 669 -21.28 -0.66 -13.12
CA CYS A 669 -20.41 0.24 -13.90
C CYS A 669 -18.93 -0.01 -13.57
N ILE A 670 -18.12 -0.26 -14.59
CA ILE A 670 -16.66 -0.49 -14.44
C ILE A 670 -15.91 0.85 -14.62
N ASP A 671 -14.75 1.01 -13.96
CA ASP A 671 -13.87 2.18 -14.03
C ASP A 671 -14.50 3.51 -13.58
N LYS A 672 -15.48 3.43 -12.67
CA LYS A 672 -16.18 4.62 -12.20
C LYS A 672 -15.31 5.42 -11.23
N ALA A 673 -15.11 6.71 -11.52
CA ALA A 673 -14.26 7.60 -10.72
C ALA A 673 -14.97 8.29 -9.54
N PHE A 674 -16.30 8.37 -9.55
CA PHE A 674 -17.09 9.10 -8.53
C PHE A 674 -18.36 8.35 -8.13
N PRO A 675 -18.82 8.48 -6.87
CA PRO A 675 -20.06 7.87 -6.41
C PRO A 675 -21.29 8.47 -7.12
N ASP A 676 -22.32 7.66 -7.32
CA ASP A 676 -23.59 8.09 -7.92
C ASP A 676 -24.33 9.08 -7.02
N MET A 677 -24.35 8.78 -5.72
CA MET A 677 -25.05 9.54 -4.70
C MET A 677 -24.22 9.59 -3.42
N ILE A 678 -24.15 10.78 -2.82
CA ILE A 678 -23.54 11.01 -1.52
C ILE A 678 -24.66 11.42 -0.56
N LEU A 679 -24.84 10.65 0.52
CA LEU A 679 -25.80 10.95 1.57
C LEU A 679 -25.11 11.78 2.66
N GLY A 680 -25.75 12.87 3.06
CA GLY A 680 -25.23 13.75 4.12
C GLY A 680 -24.49 14.99 3.63
N GLU A 681 -24.65 15.40 2.37
CA GLU A 681 -24.22 16.73 1.96
C GLU A 681 -25.10 17.82 2.60
N PRO A 682 -24.53 18.96 3.06
CA PRO A 682 -25.31 20.13 3.44
C PRO A 682 -26.16 20.59 2.24
N ASP A 683 -27.43 20.97 2.46
CA ASP A 683 -28.38 21.43 1.41
C ASP A 683 -27.87 22.61 0.53
N ALA A 684 -26.71 23.20 0.84
CA ALA A 684 -26.02 24.17 0.01
C ALA A 684 -25.31 23.55 -1.22
N ASN A 685 -24.92 22.26 -1.14
CA ASN A 685 -24.08 21.58 -2.13
C ASN A 685 -24.84 20.56 -3.01
N SER A 686 -26.09 20.20 -2.68
CA SER A 686 -26.85 19.25 -3.49
C SER A 686 -27.49 19.91 -4.74
N LEU A 687 -27.16 19.39 -5.92
CA LEU A 687 -27.73 19.82 -7.22
C LEU A 687 -29.27 19.69 -7.30
N ALA A 688 -29.89 18.92 -6.39
CA ALA A 688 -31.34 18.77 -6.28
C ALA A 688 -32.09 20.07 -5.88
N GLY A 689 -31.40 21.06 -5.32
CA GLY A 689 -31.99 22.30 -4.82
C GLY A 689 -32.45 23.32 -5.88
N ILE A 690 -32.07 23.16 -7.16
CA ILE A 690 -32.28 24.21 -8.17
C ILE A 690 -33.76 24.30 -8.64
N LYS A 691 -34.62 23.32 -8.33
CA LYS A 691 -36.04 23.35 -8.74
C LYS A 691 -37.02 23.07 -7.60
N LYS A 692 -37.20 24.03 -6.68
CA LYS A 692 -38.53 24.48 -6.18
C LYS A 692 -38.40 25.52 -5.06
N LYS A 693 -38.68 26.78 -5.38
CA LYS A 693 -39.01 27.80 -4.37
C LYS A 693 -40.48 27.71 -3.95
N ASN A 694 -40.70 27.94 -2.65
CA ASN A 694 -41.94 28.26 -1.93
C ASN A 694 -42.83 27.11 -1.42
N LYS A 695 -42.60 26.71 -0.16
CA LYS A 695 -43.69 26.54 0.82
C LYS A 695 -43.21 26.74 2.27
N LYS A 696 -44.06 27.41 3.05
CA LYS A 696 -43.85 27.87 4.44
C LYS A 696 -43.42 26.74 5.40
N LYS A 697 -42.37 26.98 6.19
CA LYS A 697 -41.92 26.11 7.30
C LYS A 697 -43.04 25.94 8.36
N LYS A 698 -43.56 24.72 8.50
CA LYS A 698 -44.19 24.23 9.73
C LYS A 698 -43.06 23.74 10.65
N LYS A 699 -43.14 24.01 11.96
CA LYS A 699 -42.23 23.47 12.97
C LYS A 699 -42.28 21.92 12.92
N SER A 700 -41.15 21.27 12.63
CA SER A 700 -40.96 19.82 12.79
C SER A 700 -39.65 19.53 13.53
N GLN A 701 -39.59 18.33 14.10
CA GLN A 701 -38.51 17.73 14.90
C GLN A 701 -37.09 18.02 14.38
N HIS A 702 -36.12 18.01 15.29
CA HIS A 702 -34.69 18.25 15.05
C HIS A 702 -34.07 17.14 14.18
N THR A 703 -34.33 17.15 12.87
CA THR A 703 -33.67 16.28 11.89
C THR A 703 -32.37 16.96 11.44
N THR A 704 -31.22 16.40 11.79
CA THR A 704 -29.92 16.81 11.23
C THR A 704 -29.71 16.10 9.90
N THR A 705 -29.29 16.84 8.87
CA THR A 705 -29.22 16.35 7.47
C THR A 705 -28.03 15.44 7.18
N HIS A 706 -27.04 15.42 8.07
CA HIS A 706 -25.77 14.71 7.93
C HIS A 706 -25.30 14.15 9.29
N HIS A 707 -24.40 13.16 9.25
CA HIS A 707 -23.64 12.75 10.45
C HIS A 707 -22.54 13.75 10.74
N THR A 708 -21.98 13.73 11.96
CA THR A 708 -20.86 14.63 12.33
C THR A 708 -19.57 13.89 12.64
N ASP A 709 -19.57 12.56 12.55
CA ASP A 709 -18.45 11.67 12.88
C ASP A 709 -18.58 10.37 12.06
N ALA A 710 -17.58 9.50 12.14
CA ALA A 710 -17.46 8.27 11.36
C ALA A 710 -18.71 7.38 11.37
N VAL A 711 -19.02 6.76 10.23
CA VAL A 711 -20.16 5.84 10.08
C VAL A 711 -19.67 4.41 10.33
N LEU A 712 -20.16 3.80 11.41
CA LEU A 712 -19.68 2.51 11.91
C LEU A 712 -20.44 1.31 11.30
N SER A 713 -21.72 1.48 10.95
CA SER A 713 -22.52 0.43 10.33
C SER A 713 -23.64 1.01 9.47
N LEU A 714 -23.91 0.30 8.38
CA LEU A 714 -24.99 0.55 7.43
C LEU A 714 -25.88 -0.68 7.35
N ALA A 715 -27.19 -0.48 7.22
CA ALA A 715 -28.15 -1.56 7.06
C ALA A 715 -29.25 -1.16 6.08
N HIS A 716 -29.34 -1.89 4.97
CA HIS A 716 -30.34 -1.67 3.94
C HIS A 716 -31.63 -2.45 4.24
N ASN A 717 -32.78 -1.80 4.12
CA ASN A 717 -34.06 -2.43 4.41
C ASN A 717 -34.58 -3.23 3.20
N GLN A 718 -34.47 -4.55 3.28
CA GLN A 718 -34.86 -5.45 2.19
C GLN A 718 -36.39 -5.49 1.95
N ASN A 719 -37.19 -5.16 2.97
CA ASN A 719 -38.65 -5.11 2.87
C ASN A 719 -39.15 -3.75 2.34
N GLN A 720 -38.47 -2.67 2.73
CA GLN A 720 -38.72 -1.32 2.24
C GLN A 720 -37.45 -0.72 1.62
N ARG A 721 -37.22 -1.07 0.36
CA ARG A 721 -35.97 -0.84 -0.39
C ARG A 721 -35.54 0.62 -0.53
N SER A 722 -36.45 1.58 -0.32
CA SER A 722 -36.09 3.00 -0.37
C SER A 722 -35.36 3.48 0.89
N VAL A 723 -35.21 2.63 1.91
CA VAL A 723 -34.74 3.05 3.24
C VAL A 723 -33.39 2.41 3.60
N LEU A 724 -32.43 3.25 3.97
CA LEU A 724 -31.15 2.85 4.55
C LEU A 724 -31.06 3.36 5.99
N ALA A 725 -30.59 2.52 6.91
CA ALA A 725 -30.23 2.92 8.27
C ALA A 725 -28.71 3.06 8.36
N SER A 726 -28.26 4.07 9.11
CA SER A 726 -26.85 4.26 9.44
C SER A 726 -26.66 4.54 10.92
N THR A 727 -25.55 4.07 11.46
CA THR A 727 -25.12 4.33 12.84
C THR A 727 -23.73 4.93 12.84
N SER A 728 -23.52 5.93 13.69
CA SER A 728 -22.27 6.70 13.71
C SER A 728 -21.72 6.85 15.11
N ALA A 729 -20.42 7.14 15.16
CA ALA A 729 -19.73 7.58 16.36
C ALA A 729 -20.32 8.90 16.94
N ASP A 730 -21.10 9.64 16.14
CA ASP A 730 -21.82 10.85 16.58
C ASP A 730 -22.99 10.58 17.55
N LYS A 731 -23.20 9.31 17.92
CA LYS A 731 -24.24 8.82 18.85
C LYS A 731 -25.65 8.88 18.27
N THR A 732 -25.78 9.03 16.96
CA THR A 732 -27.06 9.09 16.27
C THR A 732 -27.26 7.89 15.35
N ILE A 733 -28.53 7.50 15.24
CA ILE A 733 -29.01 6.57 14.23
C ILE A 733 -29.81 7.40 13.23
N LYS A 734 -29.48 7.32 11.94
CA LYS A 734 -30.21 8.03 10.89
C LYS A 734 -30.92 7.06 9.96
N LEU A 735 -32.06 7.52 9.47
CA LEU A 735 -32.82 6.84 8.42
C LEU A 735 -32.81 7.72 7.18
N TRP A 736 -32.30 7.18 6.09
CA TRP A 736 -32.16 7.83 4.81
C TRP A 736 -33.22 7.34 3.84
N ASP A 737 -33.76 8.25 3.03
CA ASP A 737 -34.53 7.92 1.85
C ASP A 737 -33.60 7.96 0.63
N LEU A 738 -33.32 6.78 0.08
CA LEU A 738 -32.45 6.60 -1.08
C LEU A 738 -33.05 7.18 -2.37
N SER A 739 -34.37 7.44 -2.41
CA SER A 739 -35.03 8.03 -3.58
C SER A 739 -34.69 9.51 -3.76
N HIS A 740 -34.40 10.19 -2.64
CA HIS A 740 -34.15 11.63 -2.61
C HIS A 740 -32.78 11.99 -2.02
N GLY A 741 -32.03 11.00 -1.52
CA GLY A 741 -30.74 11.20 -0.88
C GLY A 741 -30.80 11.93 0.47
N THR A 742 -31.97 12.01 1.12
CA THR A 742 -32.17 12.86 2.31
C THR A 742 -32.35 12.06 3.59
N ALA A 743 -31.83 12.58 4.70
CA ALA A 743 -32.12 12.09 6.04
C ALA A 743 -33.57 12.38 6.43
N VAL A 744 -34.39 11.34 6.58
CA VAL A 744 -35.80 11.44 6.96
C VAL A 744 -35.94 11.60 8.48
N ARG A 745 -35.13 10.85 9.24
CA ARG A 745 -35.13 10.88 10.70
C ARG A 745 -33.75 10.68 11.29
N SER A 746 -33.58 11.22 12.49
CA SER A 746 -32.39 11.08 13.32
C SER A 746 -32.84 10.74 14.73
N PHE A 747 -32.25 9.72 15.33
CA PHE A 747 -32.50 9.30 16.71
C PHE A 747 -31.21 9.43 17.52
N HIS A 748 -31.24 10.15 18.64
CA HIS A 748 -30.06 10.34 19.51
C HIS A 748 -30.22 9.71 20.89
N SER A 749 -31.46 9.54 21.36
CA SER A 749 -31.73 9.11 22.74
C SER A 749 -31.78 7.59 22.95
N ILE A 750 -31.72 6.78 21.89
CA ILE A 750 -31.93 5.32 21.97
C ILE A 750 -30.86 4.64 22.83
N HIS A 751 -29.60 5.04 22.65
CA HIS A 751 -28.43 4.49 23.38
C HIS A 751 -27.85 5.48 24.40
N SER A 752 -28.71 6.23 25.10
CA SER A 752 -28.29 7.11 26.21
C SER A 752 -27.16 8.10 25.85
N ASN A 753 -27.15 8.62 24.61
CA ASN A 753 -26.12 9.51 24.05
C ASN A 753 -24.70 8.90 24.01
N LYS A 754 -24.59 7.57 23.88
CA LYS A 754 -23.35 6.87 23.55
C LYS A 754 -23.32 6.44 22.08
N THR A 755 -22.12 6.11 21.62
CA THR A 755 -21.81 5.65 20.25
C THR A 755 -22.62 4.40 19.91
N VAL A 756 -23.10 4.34 18.67
CA VAL A 756 -23.91 3.23 18.16
C VAL A 756 -23.06 2.48 17.14
N SER A 757 -22.71 1.24 17.48
CA SER A 757 -21.69 0.44 16.80
C SER A 757 -22.22 -0.32 15.60
N SER A 758 -23.41 -0.90 15.71
CA SER A 758 -23.97 -1.79 14.69
C SER A 758 -25.47 -1.65 14.53
N SER A 759 -25.97 -1.96 13.31
CA SER A 759 -27.40 -1.97 13.01
C SER A 759 -27.80 -3.10 12.06
N GLN A 760 -29.04 -3.59 12.18
CA GLN A 760 -29.61 -4.55 11.25
C GLN A 760 -31.14 -4.50 11.20
N TRP A 761 -31.71 -4.51 10.00
CA TRP A 761 -33.16 -4.60 9.80
C TRP A 761 -33.68 -6.01 10.06
N HIS A 762 -34.90 -6.08 10.59
CA HIS A 762 -35.60 -7.34 10.77
C HIS A 762 -35.96 -7.97 9.41
N SER A 763 -35.78 -9.29 9.28
CA SER A 763 -35.95 -10.02 8.01
C SER A 763 -37.38 -9.97 7.47
N GLN A 764 -38.40 -10.06 8.33
CA GLN A 764 -39.82 -10.08 7.93
C GLN A 764 -40.59 -8.75 8.09
N GLU A 765 -40.18 -7.88 9.02
CA GLU A 765 -40.93 -6.70 9.43
C GLU A 765 -40.15 -5.44 9.07
N ALA A 766 -40.63 -4.67 8.09
CA ALA A 766 -39.94 -3.50 7.55
C ALA A 766 -39.72 -2.38 8.58
N SER A 767 -40.50 -2.34 9.67
CA SER A 767 -40.47 -1.26 10.66
C SER A 767 -39.52 -1.50 11.82
N ILE A 768 -38.96 -2.70 11.97
CA ILE A 768 -38.17 -3.06 13.15
C ILE A 768 -36.68 -2.98 12.82
N LEU A 769 -35.96 -2.14 13.56
CA LEU A 769 -34.52 -1.97 13.48
C LEU A 769 -33.87 -2.44 14.78
N LEU A 770 -32.84 -3.27 14.67
CA LEU A 770 -31.97 -3.66 15.77
C LEU A 770 -30.72 -2.78 15.75
N THR A 771 -30.31 -2.25 16.89
CA THR A 771 -29.08 -1.47 17.04
C THR A 771 -28.30 -1.89 18.28
N GLY A 772 -26.98 -1.86 18.19
CA GLY A 772 -26.05 -2.08 19.30
C GLY A 772 -25.35 -0.78 19.68
N GLY A 773 -25.11 -0.57 20.98
CA GLY A 773 -24.41 0.64 21.43
C GLY A 773 -23.46 0.38 22.60
N TYR A 774 -22.53 1.31 22.77
CA TYR A 774 -21.53 1.27 23.86
C TYR A 774 -22.15 1.61 25.22
N ASP A 775 -23.48 1.76 25.30
CA ASP A 775 -24.21 1.81 26.57
C ASP A 775 -24.47 0.44 27.17
N GLY A 776 -23.96 -0.62 26.52
CA GLY A 776 -24.14 -2.00 26.95
C GLY A 776 -25.57 -2.49 26.69
N THR A 777 -26.24 -1.92 25.68
CA THR A 777 -27.60 -2.33 25.32
C THR A 777 -27.74 -2.63 23.83
N CYS A 778 -28.54 -3.65 23.53
CA CYS A 778 -29.10 -3.88 22.21
C CYS A 778 -30.53 -3.31 22.21
N ALA A 779 -30.83 -2.40 21.30
CA ALA A 779 -32.14 -1.77 21.20
C ALA A 779 -32.91 -2.30 19.99
N VAL A 780 -34.12 -2.82 20.24
CA VAL A 780 -35.08 -3.21 19.20
C VAL A 780 -36.10 -2.07 19.07
N SER A 781 -36.06 -1.36 17.95
CA SER A 781 -36.80 -0.11 17.74
C SER A 781 -37.85 -0.26 16.64
N ASP A 782 -39.11 0.09 16.92
CA ASP A 782 -40.12 0.27 15.86
C ASP A 782 -40.01 1.69 15.32
N VAL A 783 -39.42 1.80 14.14
CA VAL A 783 -39.11 3.11 13.58
C VAL A 783 -40.39 3.91 13.30
N ARG A 784 -41.59 3.34 13.18
CA ARG A 784 -42.82 4.13 12.88
C ARG A 784 -43.27 5.01 14.05
N ILE A 785 -42.82 4.71 15.26
CA ILE A 785 -43.21 5.44 16.46
C ILE A 785 -42.47 6.79 16.49
N SER A 786 -43.23 7.88 16.65
CA SER A 786 -42.68 9.26 16.65
C SER A 786 -42.18 9.73 18.02
N ASP A 787 -42.59 9.06 19.09
CA ASP A 787 -42.18 9.31 20.47
C ASP A 787 -40.92 8.48 20.78
N GLU A 788 -39.76 9.13 20.80
CA GLU A 788 -38.45 8.50 21.03
C GLU A 788 -38.37 7.74 22.36
N SER A 789 -39.17 8.11 23.35
CA SER A 789 -39.20 7.42 24.65
C SER A 789 -39.90 6.05 24.63
N LYS A 790 -40.64 5.75 23.57
CA LYS A 790 -41.41 4.51 23.38
C LYS A 790 -41.01 3.75 22.14
N ILE A 791 -39.98 4.22 21.43
CA ILE A 791 -39.56 3.67 20.16
C ILE A 791 -38.87 2.32 20.35
N SER A 792 -38.07 2.19 21.41
CA SER A 792 -37.15 1.07 21.59
C SER A 792 -37.45 0.24 22.84
N ARG A 793 -37.19 -1.06 22.72
CA ARG A 793 -37.01 -1.97 23.84
C ARG A 793 -35.52 -2.27 23.95
N ASN A 794 -34.94 -1.98 25.11
CA ASN A 794 -33.50 -2.13 25.33
C ASN A 794 -33.23 -3.42 26.13
N TYR A 795 -32.29 -4.22 25.63
CA TYR A 795 -31.83 -5.47 26.22
C TYR A 795 -30.41 -5.26 26.71
N LYS A 796 -30.14 -5.50 28.00
CA LYS A 796 -28.86 -5.18 28.63
C LYS A 796 -27.91 -6.37 28.61
N VAL A 797 -26.64 -6.12 28.30
CA VAL A 797 -25.55 -7.09 28.48
C VAL A 797 -24.95 -6.98 29.90
N GLY A 798 -23.88 -7.74 30.17
CA GLY A 798 -23.17 -7.74 31.44
C GLY A 798 -22.74 -6.33 31.90
N PRO A 799 -22.64 -6.08 33.22
CA PRO A 799 -22.28 -4.76 33.74
C PRO A 799 -20.86 -4.37 33.31
N GLY A 800 -20.75 -3.27 32.57
CA GLY A 800 -19.47 -2.72 32.11
C GLY A 800 -19.01 -3.26 30.74
N GLU A 801 -19.80 -4.08 30.07
CA GLU A 801 -19.54 -4.55 28.71
C GLU A 801 -20.19 -3.63 27.68
N GLU A 802 -19.54 -3.47 26.53
CA GLU A 802 -20.00 -2.64 25.42
C GLU A 802 -20.38 -3.54 24.24
N VAL A 803 -21.48 -3.21 23.52
CA VAL A 803 -21.94 -4.01 22.39
C VAL A 803 -21.26 -3.51 21.13
N GLU A 804 -20.53 -4.39 20.44
CA GLU A 804 -19.86 -4.07 19.16
C GLU A 804 -20.72 -4.51 17.97
N ASN A 805 -21.29 -5.70 18.04
CA ASN A 805 -21.96 -6.35 16.91
C ASN A 805 -23.37 -6.83 17.28
N VAL A 806 -24.33 -6.67 16.37
CA VAL A 806 -25.69 -7.22 16.51
C VAL A 806 -26.09 -7.98 15.27
N ALA A 807 -26.75 -9.13 15.44
CA ALA A 807 -27.23 -9.95 14.34
C ALA A 807 -28.55 -10.64 14.68
N TRP A 808 -29.55 -10.54 13.80
CA TRP A 808 -30.77 -11.32 13.85
C TRP A 808 -30.48 -12.79 13.59
N GLY A 809 -31.17 -13.65 14.33
CA GLY A 809 -31.17 -15.09 14.13
C GLY A 809 -31.88 -15.50 12.84
N ALA A 810 -31.70 -16.76 12.45
CA ALA A 810 -32.51 -17.38 11.41
C ALA A 810 -34.01 -17.38 11.77
N THR A 811 -34.32 -17.45 13.07
CA THR A 811 -35.66 -17.23 13.62
C THR A 811 -35.87 -15.74 13.92
N PRO A 812 -36.98 -15.13 13.45
CA PRO A 812 -37.21 -13.68 13.56
C PRO A 812 -37.31 -13.19 15.01
N GLU A 813 -37.64 -14.06 15.96
CA GLU A 813 -37.77 -13.69 17.36
C GLU A 813 -36.45 -13.59 18.13
N ILE A 814 -35.37 -14.14 17.57
CA ILE A 814 -34.08 -14.24 18.26
C ILE A 814 -33.06 -13.31 17.62
N PHE A 815 -32.23 -12.68 18.45
CA PHE A 815 -31.06 -11.95 17.99
C PHE A 815 -29.88 -12.16 18.93
N TYR A 816 -28.69 -11.85 18.42
CA TYR A 816 -27.42 -11.97 19.11
C TYR A 816 -26.76 -10.61 19.27
N GLY A 817 -26.08 -10.41 20.40
CA GLY A 817 -25.23 -9.26 20.66
C GLY A 817 -23.83 -9.72 21.06
N GLY A 818 -22.81 -9.28 20.32
CA GLY A 818 -21.41 -9.52 20.61
C GLY A 818 -20.78 -8.33 21.32
N THR A 819 -19.95 -8.57 22.33
CA THR A 819 -19.34 -7.51 23.15
C THR A 819 -17.83 -7.36 22.95
N ASP A 820 -17.32 -6.21 23.40
CA ASP A 820 -15.90 -5.85 23.49
C ASP A 820 -15.09 -6.81 24.39
N SER A 821 -15.76 -7.51 25.30
CA SER A 821 -15.18 -8.49 26.23
C SER A 821 -15.18 -9.92 25.68
N GLY A 822 -15.55 -10.11 24.40
CA GLY A 822 -15.56 -11.43 23.76
C GLY A 822 -16.77 -12.30 24.08
N ASN A 823 -17.82 -11.72 24.66
CA ASN A 823 -19.06 -12.44 24.99
C ASN A 823 -20.11 -12.30 23.89
N VAL A 824 -20.86 -13.37 23.63
CA VAL A 824 -22.06 -13.38 22.79
C VAL A 824 -23.27 -13.61 23.68
N TYR A 825 -24.25 -12.72 23.59
CA TYR A 825 -25.54 -12.83 24.26
C TYR A 825 -26.62 -13.19 23.25
N CYS A 826 -27.52 -14.09 23.63
CA CYS A 826 -28.69 -14.44 22.85
C CYS A 826 -29.94 -13.93 23.55
N PHE A 827 -30.79 -13.20 22.82
CA PHE A 827 -32.03 -12.63 23.33
C PHE A 827 -33.23 -13.06 22.50
N ASP A 828 -34.37 -13.26 23.16
CA ASP A 828 -35.67 -13.46 22.53
C ASP A 828 -36.49 -12.18 22.71
N ILE A 829 -36.99 -11.59 21.61
CA ILE A 829 -37.77 -10.35 21.67
C ILE A 829 -39.06 -10.48 22.49
N ARG A 830 -39.56 -11.71 22.69
CA ARG A 830 -40.77 -12.02 23.46
C ARG A 830 -40.52 -12.09 24.96
N VAL A 831 -39.27 -12.38 25.36
CA VAL A 831 -38.87 -12.54 26.77
C VAL A 831 -38.11 -11.29 27.20
N ALA A 832 -38.65 -10.57 28.18
CA ALA A 832 -38.05 -9.32 28.62
C ALA A 832 -36.81 -9.55 29.50
N GLU A 833 -35.81 -8.68 29.31
CA GLU A 833 -34.69 -8.37 30.23
C GLU A 833 -33.59 -9.43 30.45
N LYS A 834 -33.85 -10.73 30.26
CA LYS A 834 -32.84 -11.77 30.50
C LYS A 834 -32.37 -12.42 29.18
N PRO A 835 -31.04 -12.54 28.95
CA PRO A 835 -30.55 -13.35 27.83
C PRO A 835 -30.95 -14.82 28.03
N LEU A 836 -31.29 -15.50 26.93
CA LEU A 836 -31.55 -16.94 26.92
C LEU A 836 -30.30 -17.72 27.37
N TRP A 837 -29.15 -17.29 26.87
CA TRP A 837 -27.84 -17.79 27.26
C TRP A 837 -26.77 -16.73 26.97
N THR A 838 -25.62 -16.90 27.60
CA THR A 838 -24.40 -16.13 27.35
C THR A 838 -23.27 -17.10 27.03
N LEU A 839 -22.47 -16.75 26.02
CA LEU A 839 -21.32 -17.51 25.57
C LEU A 839 -20.08 -16.62 25.69
N HIS A 840 -19.06 -17.09 26.38
CA HIS A 840 -17.73 -16.51 26.28
C HIS A 840 -17.01 -17.15 25.09
N ALA A 841 -16.96 -16.44 23.96
CA ALA A 841 -16.46 -16.98 22.69
C ALA A 841 -14.97 -16.74 22.51
N HIS A 842 -14.47 -15.59 22.95
CA HIS A 842 -13.09 -15.12 22.74
C HIS A 842 -12.59 -14.34 23.96
N ASP A 843 -11.26 -14.24 24.12
CA ASP A 843 -10.63 -13.47 25.21
C ASP A 843 -10.49 -11.97 24.86
N ALA A 844 -10.80 -11.60 23.61
CA ALA A 844 -10.78 -10.25 23.08
C ALA A 844 -12.12 -9.88 22.41
N GLY A 845 -12.30 -8.60 22.10
CA GLY A 845 -13.55 -8.07 21.53
C GLY A 845 -13.95 -8.70 20.21
N ILE A 846 -15.24 -9.01 20.07
CA ILE A 846 -15.79 -9.65 18.88
C ILE A 846 -15.75 -8.65 17.72
N SER A 847 -14.96 -8.96 16.69
CA SER A 847 -14.80 -8.13 15.50
C SER A 847 -15.95 -8.33 14.52
N SER A 848 -16.39 -9.57 14.29
CA SER A 848 -17.57 -9.89 13.49
C SER A 848 -18.39 -11.02 14.12
N LEU A 849 -19.71 -10.89 13.96
CA LEU A 849 -20.73 -11.83 14.40
C LEU A 849 -21.65 -12.15 13.22
N SER A 850 -21.44 -13.31 12.59
CA SER A 850 -22.17 -13.70 11.38
C SER A 850 -23.10 -14.88 11.62
N VAL A 851 -24.37 -14.73 11.26
CA VAL A 851 -25.41 -15.76 11.43
C VAL A 851 -25.82 -16.31 10.07
N ASN A 852 -25.91 -17.63 9.95
CA ASN A 852 -26.46 -18.25 8.76
C ASN A 852 -27.99 -18.12 8.76
N LYS A 853 -28.56 -17.42 7.77
CA LYS A 853 -30.01 -17.20 7.65
C LYS A 853 -30.77 -18.46 7.21
N ASN A 854 -30.09 -19.39 6.52
CA ASN A 854 -30.69 -20.55 5.88
C ASN A 854 -30.59 -21.82 6.73
N ILE A 855 -29.54 -21.91 7.57
CA ILE A 855 -29.31 -23.00 8.53
C ILE A 855 -29.49 -22.46 9.95
N SER A 856 -30.63 -22.80 10.56
CA SER A 856 -30.94 -22.33 11.91
C SER A 856 -29.90 -22.78 12.94
N GLY A 857 -29.46 -21.83 13.76
CA GLY A 857 -28.54 -22.10 14.86
C GLY A 857 -27.07 -22.22 14.46
N MET A 858 -26.69 -21.89 13.22
CA MET A 858 -25.29 -21.80 12.82
C MET A 858 -24.80 -20.36 12.97
N LEU A 859 -23.74 -20.18 13.77
CA LEU A 859 -23.16 -18.88 14.11
C LEU A 859 -21.64 -18.95 13.94
N ALA A 860 -21.04 -17.93 13.31
CA ALA A 860 -19.61 -17.73 13.22
C ALA A 860 -19.20 -16.48 14.01
N THR A 861 -18.12 -16.59 14.79
CA THR A 861 -17.54 -15.48 15.56
C THR A 861 -16.06 -15.32 15.21
N SER A 862 -15.63 -14.06 15.11
CA SER A 862 -14.22 -13.67 15.04
C SER A 862 -13.94 -12.57 16.06
N ALA A 863 -12.70 -12.46 16.53
CA ALA A 863 -12.29 -11.47 17.52
C ALA A 863 -11.02 -10.72 17.11
N MET A 864 -10.96 -9.45 17.50
CA MET A 864 -9.80 -8.60 17.26
C MET A 864 -8.65 -9.02 18.17
N GLY A 865 -7.56 -9.52 17.59
CA GLY A 865 -6.39 -10.03 18.32
C GLY A 865 -6.31 -11.56 18.42
N GLU A 866 -7.34 -12.27 17.94
CA GLU A 866 -7.27 -13.71 17.67
C GLU A 866 -7.17 -13.97 16.16
N LYS A 867 -6.48 -15.06 15.79
CA LYS A 867 -6.32 -15.49 14.39
C LYS A 867 -7.38 -16.49 13.94
N VAL A 868 -8.21 -16.95 14.86
CA VAL A 868 -9.16 -18.04 14.64
C VAL A 868 -10.58 -17.55 14.42
N VAL A 869 -11.29 -18.19 13.51
CA VAL A 869 -12.76 -18.11 13.40
C VAL A 869 -13.35 -19.33 14.10
N LYS A 870 -14.34 -19.10 14.98
CA LYS A 870 -15.03 -20.16 15.71
C LYS A 870 -16.45 -20.32 15.17
N LEU A 871 -16.82 -21.57 14.89
CA LEU A 871 -18.16 -21.96 14.46
C LEU A 871 -18.92 -22.59 15.63
N TRP A 872 -20.14 -22.12 15.83
CA TRP A 872 -20.98 -22.51 16.95
C TRP A 872 -22.30 -23.08 16.47
N ARG A 873 -22.78 -24.08 17.21
CA ARG A 873 -24.18 -24.47 17.20
C ARG A 873 -24.88 -23.75 18.35
N SER A 874 -25.77 -22.83 17.98
CA SER A 874 -26.65 -22.06 18.85
C SER A 874 -28.05 -22.68 18.81
N PRO A 875 -28.47 -23.41 19.85
CA PRO A 875 -29.88 -23.81 19.98
C PRO A 875 -30.78 -22.58 20.10
N THR A 876 -31.97 -22.67 19.52
CA THR A 876 -33.10 -21.72 19.72
C THR A 876 -33.80 -21.91 21.08
N THR A 877 -33.28 -22.80 21.92
CA THR A 877 -33.80 -23.17 23.25
C THR A 877 -32.79 -22.78 24.35
N GLU A 878 -33.17 -22.88 25.63
CA GLU A 878 -32.30 -22.53 26.79
C GLU A 878 -31.01 -23.37 26.91
N SER A 879 -30.84 -24.43 26.12
CA SER A 879 -29.55 -25.12 26.06
C SER A 879 -28.51 -24.18 25.45
N GLY A 880 -27.45 -23.89 26.20
CA GLY A 880 -26.37 -23.00 25.75
C GLY A 880 -25.70 -23.49 24.46
N PRO A 881 -24.95 -22.61 23.79
CA PRO A 881 -24.30 -22.92 22.53
C PRO A 881 -23.12 -23.87 22.73
N SER A 882 -22.79 -24.63 21.69
CA SER A 882 -21.66 -25.56 21.66
C SER A 882 -20.73 -25.22 20.50
N MET A 883 -19.42 -25.16 20.76
CA MET A 883 -18.42 -24.99 19.70
C MET A 883 -18.38 -26.24 18.84
N VAL A 884 -18.46 -26.06 17.52
CA VAL A 884 -18.38 -27.14 16.54
C VAL A 884 -16.98 -27.22 15.96
N LEU A 885 -16.39 -26.07 15.61
CA LEU A 885 -15.09 -26.00 14.96
C LEU A 885 -14.39 -24.67 15.28
N SER A 886 -13.06 -24.70 15.33
CA SER A 886 -12.21 -23.52 15.44
C SER A 886 -11.10 -23.65 14.40
N ARG A 887 -10.94 -22.66 13.53
CA ARG A 887 -10.01 -22.73 12.39
C ARG A 887 -9.22 -21.43 12.27
N ASP A 888 -7.90 -21.56 12.10
CA ASP A 888 -7.02 -20.45 11.70
C ASP A 888 -6.85 -20.50 10.18
N PHE A 889 -7.03 -19.36 9.52
CA PHE A 889 -6.94 -19.23 8.06
C PHE A 889 -5.59 -18.67 7.59
N GLY A 890 -4.66 -18.37 8.50
CA GLY A 890 -3.39 -17.72 8.19
C GLY A 890 -3.54 -16.24 7.83
N LEU A 891 -4.71 -15.64 8.12
CA LEU A 891 -5.06 -14.27 7.73
C LEU A 891 -4.65 -13.20 8.77
N GLY A 892 -3.82 -13.57 9.74
CA GLY A 892 -3.49 -12.70 10.87
C GLY A 892 -4.74 -12.47 11.72
N ASN A 893 -4.95 -11.23 12.17
CA ASN A 893 -6.17 -10.89 12.92
C ASN A 893 -7.38 -10.90 11.96
N VAL A 894 -8.42 -11.63 12.32
CA VAL A 894 -9.65 -11.68 11.52
C VAL A 894 -10.50 -10.45 11.82
N LEU A 895 -10.67 -9.58 10.83
CA LEU A 895 -11.43 -8.34 10.94
C LEU A 895 -12.91 -8.59 10.67
N THR A 896 -13.22 -9.40 9.67
CA THR A 896 -14.59 -9.64 9.24
C THR A 896 -14.82 -11.07 8.80
N SER A 897 -16.06 -11.53 8.98
CA SER A 897 -16.55 -12.79 8.45
C SER A 897 -18.03 -12.65 8.11
N SER A 898 -18.46 -13.23 6.99
CA SER A 898 -19.84 -13.08 6.49
C SER A 898 -20.32 -14.31 5.74
N PHE A 899 -21.48 -14.86 6.14
CA PHE A 899 -22.09 -16.01 5.48
C PHE A 899 -22.77 -15.59 4.19
N ALA A 900 -22.71 -16.45 3.18
CA ALA A 900 -23.45 -16.22 1.94
C ALA A 900 -24.97 -16.14 2.21
N PRO A 901 -25.68 -15.16 1.62
CA PRO A 901 -27.10 -14.94 1.86
C PRO A 901 -28.00 -15.97 1.16
N ASP A 902 -27.53 -16.50 0.03
CA ASP A 902 -28.32 -17.37 -0.83
C ASP A 902 -28.38 -18.81 -0.35
N MET A 903 -29.43 -19.51 -0.77
CA MET A 903 -29.73 -20.85 -0.30
C MET A 903 -28.77 -21.90 -0.84
N GLU A 904 -28.43 -21.80 -2.13
CA GLU A 904 -27.52 -22.74 -2.83
C GLU A 904 -26.07 -22.65 -2.31
N VAL A 905 -25.65 -21.47 -1.85
CA VAL A 905 -24.29 -21.23 -1.32
C VAL A 905 -24.25 -21.02 0.19
N SER A 906 -25.32 -21.36 0.90
CA SER A 906 -25.45 -21.10 2.34
C SER A 906 -24.39 -21.78 3.22
N GLY A 907 -23.64 -22.75 2.70
CA GLY A 907 -22.48 -23.35 3.38
C GLY A 907 -21.20 -22.51 3.35
N HIS A 908 -21.15 -21.45 2.52
CA HIS A 908 -19.95 -20.66 2.29
C HIS A 908 -19.84 -19.48 3.25
N LEU A 909 -18.64 -19.29 3.81
CA LEU A 909 -18.27 -18.20 4.70
C LEU A 909 -17.07 -17.45 4.11
N CYS A 910 -17.23 -16.15 3.86
CA CYS A 910 -16.09 -15.28 3.56
C CYS A 910 -15.38 -14.88 4.85
N VAL A 911 -14.04 -14.84 4.81
CA VAL A 911 -13.19 -14.41 5.92
C VAL A 911 -12.17 -13.41 5.40
N GLY A 912 -12.14 -12.22 6.02
CA GLY A 912 -11.18 -11.15 5.75
C GLY A 912 -10.34 -10.84 6.99
N GLY A 913 -9.03 -10.67 6.81
CA GLY A 913 -8.10 -10.39 7.89
C GLY A 913 -7.08 -9.30 7.54
N VAL A 914 -6.16 -9.08 8.48
CA VAL A 914 -5.09 -8.06 8.40
C VAL A 914 -3.95 -8.47 7.45
N SER A 915 -3.84 -9.76 7.11
CA SER A 915 -2.82 -10.25 6.19
C SER A 915 -3.40 -11.28 5.22
N GLY A 916 -2.96 -11.26 3.96
CA GLY A 916 -3.38 -12.23 2.94
C GLY A 916 -4.65 -11.81 2.18
N ALA A 917 -4.94 -12.54 1.10
CA ALA A 917 -6.11 -12.32 0.26
C ALA A 917 -7.41 -12.82 0.94
N LEU A 918 -8.55 -12.38 0.42
CA LEU A 918 -9.87 -12.86 0.82
C LEU A 918 -9.95 -14.38 0.69
N LYS A 919 -10.46 -15.06 1.73
CA LYS A 919 -10.72 -16.51 1.70
C LYS A 919 -12.21 -16.80 1.77
N VAL A 920 -12.66 -17.76 0.95
CA VAL A 920 -14.03 -18.29 0.98
C VAL A 920 -13.98 -19.74 1.40
N TRP A 921 -14.56 -20.04 2.56
CA TRP A 921 -14.55 -21.37 3.16
C TRP A 921 -15.92 -22.05 3.03
N ASP A 922 -15.96 -23.25 2.45
CA ASP A 922 -17.15 -24.10 2.50
C ASP A 922 -17.18 -24.85 3.85
N VAL A 923 -17.94 -24.32 4.79
CA VAL A 923 -18.06 -24.84 6.16
C VAL A 923 -18.71 -26.23 6.18
N LEU A 924 -19.54 -26.55 5.18
CA LEU A 924 -20.24 -27.84 5.08
C LEU A 924 -19.38 -28.92 4.42
N SER A 925 -18.23 -28.60 3.81
CA SER A 925 -17.26 -29.63 3.38
C SER A 925 -16.82 -30.49 4.59
N ASN A 926 -16.62 -29.86 5.74
CA ASN A 926 -16.15 -30.51 6.95
C ASN A 926 -17.17 -31.51 7.54
N ARG A 927 -16.72 -32.75 7.77
CA ARG A 927 -17.57 -33.84 8.27
C ARG A 927 -18.16 -33.57 9.66
N THR A 928 -17.41 -32.89 10.54
CA THR A 928 -17.85 -32.59 11.92
C THR A 928 -19.00 -31.58 11.92
N VAL A 929 -18.95 -30.60 11.02
CA VAL A 929 -20.03 -29.62 10.84
C VAL A 929 -21.28 -30.30 10.28
N ARG A 930 -21.14 -31.12 9.23
CA ARG A 930 -22.27 -31.89 8.66
C ARG A 930 -22.92 -32.83 9.66
N GLY A 931 -22.11 -33.49 10.49
CA GLY A 931 -22.61 -34.36 11.57
C GLY A 931 -23.43 -33.57 12.60
N SER A 932 -23.02 -32.35 12.90
CA SER A 932 -23.68 -31.48 13.87
C SER A 932 -25.00 -30.89 13.33
N PHE A 933 -25.06 -30.51 12.06
CA PHE A 933 -26.24 -29.86 11.43
C PHE A 933 -27.00 -30.78 10.44
N ARG A 934 -27.00 -32.09 10.68
CA ARG A 934 -27.49 -33.08 9.70
C ARG A 934 -28.97 -32.91 9.34
N ASP A 935 -29.81 -32.63 10.32
CA ASP A 935 -31.26 -32.53 10.13
C ASP A 935 -31.61 -31.19 9.45
N GLU A 936 -30.99 -30.11 9.89
CA GLU A 936 -31.13 -28.76 9.31
C GLU A 936 -30.64 -28.73 7.85
N LEU A 937 -29.54 -29.44 7.55
CA LEU A 937 -29.03 -29.60 6.20
C LEU A 937 -29.99 -30.41 5.30
N LYS A 938 -30.65 -31.43 5.85
CA LYS A 938 -31.64 -32.22 5.08
C LYS A 938 -32.86 -31.38 4.73
N ASP A 939 -33.33 -30.56 5.66
CA ASP A 939 -34.45 -29.64 5.43
C ASP A 939 -34.08 -28.54 4.44
N LEU A 940 -32.87 -27.99 4.54
CA LEU A 940 -32.32 -27.05 3.56
C LEU A 940 -32.30 -27.66 2.15
N ARG A 941 -31.75 -28.87 1.99
CA ARG A 941 -31.68 -29.57 0.70
C ARG A 941 -33.06 -29.82 0.09
N THR A 942 -34.05 -30.14 0.91
CA THR A 942 -35.43 -30.37 0.44
C THR A 942 -36.05 -29.07 -0.08
N ARG A 943 -35.96 -27.99 0.72
CA ARG A 943 -36.43 -26.66 0.32
C ARG A 943 -35.71 -26.12 -0.92
N ALA A 944 -34.40 -26.37 -1.04
CA ALA A 944 -33.59 -25.89 -2.17
C ALA A 944 -34.00 -26.61 -3.46
N ARG A 945 -34.24 -27.93 -3.37
CA ARG A 945 -34.77 -28.73 -4.47
C ARG A 945 -36.15 -28.26 -4.92
N GLU A 946 -37.03 -27.90 -3.99
CA GLU A 946 -38.35 -27.37 -4.32
C GLU A 946 -38.25 -26.00 -5.01
N ALA A 947 -37.43 -25.08 -4.47
CA ALA A 947 -37.23 -23.74 -5.03
C ALA A 947 -36.57 -23.79 -6.43
N ALA A 948 -35.57 -24.64 -6.62
CA ALA A 948 -34.91 -24.80 -7.92
C ALA A 948 -35.87 -25.38 -8.96
N LYS A 949 -36.72 -26.34 -8.56
CA LYS A 949 -37.74 -26.91 -9.45
C LYS A 949 -38.79 -25.89 -9.89
N GLU A 950 -39.18 -24.96 -9.02
CA GLU A 950 -40.07 -23.84 -9.38
C GLU A 950 -39.45 -22.91 -10.43
N GLN A 951 -38.13 -22.79 -10.44
CA GLN A 951 -37.36 -22.02 -11.42
C GLN A 951 -36.95 -22.86 -12.65
N GLY A 952 -37.34 -24.13 -12.72
CA GLY A 952 -36.99 -25.04 -13.83
C GLY A 952 -35.52 -25.46 -13.87
N ARG A 953 -34.82 -25.44 -12.74
CA ARG A 953 -33.39 -25.76 -12.59
C ARG A 953 -33.15 -26.88 -11.57
N ALA A 954 -32.00 -27.54 -11.65
CA ALA A 954 -31.57 -28.54 -10.67
C ALA A 954 -30.78 -27.89 -9.51
N SER A 955 -31.21 -28.10 -8.26
CA SER A 955 -30.50 -27.58 -7.08
C SER A 955 -29.14 -28.28 -6.89
N ARG A 956 -28.06 -27.51 -6.76
CA ARG A 956 -26.69 -28.02 -6.56
C ARG A 956 -26.47 -28.42 -5.11
N ILE A 957 -26.89 -27.57 -4.15
CA ILE A 957 -26.75 -27.87 -2.71
C ILE A 957 -27.56 -29.10 -2.29
N ALA A 958 -28.70 -29.35 -2.96
CA ALA A 958 -29.50 -30.55 -2.75
C ALA A 958 -28.75 -31.85 -3.08
N ARG A 959 -27.71 -31.77 -3.90
CA ARG A 959 -26.91 -32.90 -4.39
C ARG A 959 -25.49 -32.91 -3.81
N LYS A 960 -24.96 -31.74 -3.43
CA LYS A 960 -23.71 -31.57 -2.68
C LYS A 960 -23.81 -32.26 -1.30
N TYR A 961 -22.68 -32.69 -0.76
CA TYR A 961 -22.55 -33.29 0.58
C TYR A 961 -23.26 -34.64 0.82
N THR A 962 -23.64 -35.38 -0.23
CA THR A 962 -24.25 -36.73 -0.14
C THR A 962 -23.26 -37.86 0.14
N GLY A 963 -21.98 -37.68 -0.23
CA GLY A 963 -20.88 -38.63 -0.02
C GLY A 963 -19.84 -38.19 1.02
N ASP A 964 -18.85 -39.05 1.26
CA ASP A 964 -17.64 -38.72 2.03
C ASP A 964 -16.72 -37.84 1.17
N VAL A 965 -16.98 -36.53 1.18
CA VAL A 965 -16.02 -35.52 0.69
C VAL A 965 -14.75 -35.62 1.55
N LYS A 966 -13.61 -35.92 0.92
CA LYS A 966 -12.34 -36.23 1.62
C LYS A 966 -11.56 -34.99 2.05
N GLU A 967 -11.74 -33.85 1.38
CA GLU A 967 -10.95 -32.63 1.60
C GLU A 967 -11.83 -31.42 1.95
N GLU A 968 -11.28 -30.50 2.74
CA GLU A 968 -11.93 -29.25 3.15
C GLU A 968 -11.75 -28.20 2.05
N THR A 969 -12.83 -27.64 1.53
CA THR A 969 -12.77 -26.68 0.41
C THR A 969 -12.57 -25.26 0.96
N ILE A 970 -11.38 -24.71 0.78
CA ILE A 970 -11.04 -23.31 1.05
C ILE A 970 -10.56 -22.71 -0.27
N MET A 971 -11.24 -21.68 -0.73
CA MET A 971 -10.87 -20.94 -1.93
C MET A 971 -10.12 -19.67 -1.54
N THR A 972 -9.03 -19.42 -2.25
CA THR A 972 -8.20 -18.22 -2.17
C THR A 972 -8.17 -17.56 -3.54
N VAL A 973 -8.05 -16.23 -3.55
CA VAL A 973 -7.72 -15.51 -4.78
C VAL A 973 -6.21 -15.45 -4.87
N ASP A 974 -5.62 -16.21 -5.79
CA ASP A 974 -4.20 -16.09 -6.08
C ASP A 974 -3.96 -14.74 -6.76
N ALA A 975 -3.16 -13.91 -6.12
CA ALA A 975 -2.63 -12.71 -6.75
C ALA A 975 -1.65 -13.15 -7.85
N GLY A 976 -2.16 -13.43 -9.03
CA GLY A 976 -1.38 -13.61 -10.27
C GLY A 976 -0.10 -14.45 -10.11
N GLY A 977 -0.26 -15.77 -10.05
CA GLY A 977 0.79 -16.73 -10.37
C GLY A 977 1.72 -17.12 -9.22
N LEU A 978 1.40 -18.25 -8.58
CA LEU A 978 2.30 -19.39 -8.33
C LEU A 978 1.43 -20.47 -7.67
N ASP A 979 1.13 -21.54 -8.41
CA ASP A 979 0.52 -22.75 -7.87
C ASP A 979 1.44 -23.33 -6.79
N ASP A 980 1.02 -23.27 -5.52
CA ASP A 980 1.59 -24.06 -4.43
C ASP A 980 1.05 -25.50 -4.52
N GLU A 981 1.52 -26.28 -5.49
CA GLU A 981 1.46 -27.74 -5.40
C GLU A 981 2.53 -28.23 -4.39
N SER A 982 2.23 -28.11 -3.10
CA SER A 982 2.85 -28.98 -2.09
C SER A 982 1.96 -29.11 -0.86
N ASP A 983 1.06 -30.10 -0.88
CA ASP A 983 0.68 -30.83 0.33
C ASP A 983 -0.13 -32.10 -0.04
N SER A 984 0.57 -33.12 -0.55
CA SER A 984 0.08 -34.50 -0.45
C SER A 984 1.22 -35.52 -0.54
N GLU A 985 2.01 -35.67 0.53
CA GLU A 985 2.75 -36.90 0.80
C GLU A 985 2.47 -37.36 2.23
N GLU A 986 1.34 -38.05 2.44
CA GLU A 986 1.19 -38.92 3.61
C GLU A 986 2.01 -40.18 3.37
N GLU A 987 3.09 -40.33 4.14
CA GLU A 987 3.86 -41.57 4.28
C GLU A 987 2.94 -42.71 4.76
N VAL A 988 2.70 -43.68 3.88
CA VAL A 988 2.15 -44.99 4.25
C VAL A 988 3.32 -45.86 4.69
N ASP A 989 3.57 -45.91 6.00
CA ASP A 989 4.39 -46.95 6.62
C ASP A 989 3.58 -48.27 6.65
N GLU A 990 3.82 -49.12 5.65
CA GLU A 990 3.61 -50.56 5.76
C GLU A 990 4.88 -51.19 6.37
N GLU A 991 4.77 -51.90 7.50
CA GLU A 991 5.32 -53.26 7.68
C GLU A 991 5.04 -53.80 9.11
N GLU A 992 4.39 -54.99 9.13
CA GLU A 992 4.22 -56.01 10.20
C GLU A 992 3.86 -55.64 11.66
#